data_AF-A0A2Z6NMJ0-F1
#
_entry.id   AF-A0A2Z6NMJ0-F1
#
_cell.length_a   1.000
_cell.length_b   1.000
_cell.length_c   1.000
_cell.angle_alpha   90.00
_cell.angle_beta   90.00
_cell.angle_gamma   90.00
#
_symmetry.space_group_name_H-M   'P 1'
#
loop_
_entity.id
_entity.type
_entity.pdbx_description
1 polymer ?
#
loop_
_entity_poly.entity_id
_entity_poly.type
_entity_poly.pdbx_seq_one_letter_code
_entity_poly.pdbx_strand_id
1 'polypeptide(L)'
;MIHFKSAELKARHTSHLAQYNHTLATILVEYASAVYLSDLTQLFTWTCSRCGDLTKGFEIIELVVDVEHCLQAFVGIAEDPHAIIIAFRGTNEHSLQNWIEDLYWKQHEINYPDMDDAMVHRGFYTAYHNTTIRPAVLGAVERAKKFYGDIPIIVTGHSMGGAMAAFCALDLTVNKQENNVQVMTFGQPRIGNGVFASLYSKLVPNTIRVTHDHDIVPHLPPYYYHLPQKTYQHFPREVWLYNIGLGSLVYRVEKICDGSGEDPSCSRSVSGNSITDHLVYYGVDMGSDDPEACRIVMNSFVINTVWGKLGGASYWLPGYAFFPFQMLQENHGQQEMSSAVHVSIAEYQILKELKARHTKHLAQYNHTLALILVEYASAVYLSDLTQLFTWTCSRCGHLTEGFEIIELVVDVEHCLQAFVGVAKDPHAIIIAFRGTNGHSLQNWIEDLYWKQHEINYPDMDDAMVHRGFYTAYHNTTIRPAVLGAVERAKKFYGDIQIIVIGHSMGGAMAAFCALDLTVNKEENKVQVMTFGQPRIGNGVFASLYSELVPNTIRVTHDHDMVPHLPPYYYYLPQKTYQHFPREVWLYNIGLGSLAYRVEKICDGSGEDPSCSRSVSGTSITDHLVYYGLDMKSDDPEACGIVTNSYVRNTSIRDSKGNLILSRDPATSLLKLRREFDNQEEPVNVN
;
A
#
# COMPACT_ATOMS: atom_id res chain seq x y z
N MET A 1 -21.70 3.35 -13.23
CA MET A 1 -20.63 3.36 -14.25
C MET A 1 -20.85 4.56 -15.19
N ILE A 2 -19.78 5.26 -15.56
CA ILE A 2 -19.80 6.31 -16.58
C ILE A 2 -19.46 5.67 -17.92
N HIS A 3 -20.39 5.74 -18.89
CA HIS A 3 -20.25 5.05 -20.16
C HIS A 3 -19.77 6.01 -21.23
N PHE A 4 -18.51 5.86 -21.65
CA PHE A 4 -18.00 6.54 -22.84
C PHE A 4 -18.55 5.84 -24.08
N LYS A 5 -19.67 6.32 -24.63
CA LYS A 5 -20.13 5.82 -25.93
C LYS A 5 -19.06 6.14 -26.98
N SER A 6 -18.73 5.15 -27.83
CA SER A 6 -17.76 5.22 -28.92
C SER A 6 -18.16 6.13 -30.10
N ALA A 7 -18.89 7.21 -29.82
CA ALA A 7 -19.28 8.23 -30.77
C ALA A 7 -18.46 9.49 -30.47
N GLU A 8 -17.41 9.71 -31.27
CA GLU A 8 -16.63 10.94 -31.40
C GLU A 8 -16.68 11.90 -30.19
N LEU A 9 -15.62 11.88 -29.37
CA LEU A 9 -15.20 13.00 -28.51
C LEU A 9 -14.92 14.24 -29.38
N LYS A 10 -15.95 14.86 -29.93
CA LYS A 10 -15.89 16.21 -30.50
C LYS A 10 -15.93 17.21 -29.35
N ALA A 11 -14.87 17.22 -28.54
CA ALA A 11 -14.59 18.32 -27.64
C ALA A 11 -14.44 19.58 -28.51
N ARG A 12 -15.37 20.52 -28.39
CA ARG A 12 -15.21 21.84 -29.01
C ARG A 12 -14.01 22.51 -28.35
N HIS A 13 -12.93 22.65 -29.12
CA HIS A 13 -11.72 23.34 -28.73
C HIS A 13 -12.02 24.82 -28.42
N THR A 14 -12.13 25.16 -27.14
CA THR A 14 -11.82 26.49 -26.63
C THR A 14 -11.08 26.32 -25.30
N SER A 15 -9.75 26.39 -25.39
CA SER A 15 -8.82 26.29 -24.26
C SER A 15 -8.80 27.58 -23.44
N HIS A 16 -9.92 27.89 -22.77
CA HIS A 16 -9.91 28.87 -21.70
C HIS A 16 -9.83 28.11 -20.38
N LEU A 17 -8.72 28.27 -19.67
CA LEU A 17 -8.55 27.79 -18.31
C LEU A 17 -9.67 28.41 -17.44
N ALA A 18 -10.26 27.62 -16.53
CA ALA A 18 -11.29 28.09 -15.62
C ALA A 18 -10.88 29.41 -14.94
N GLN A 19 -11.69 30.46 -15.12
CA GLN A 19 -11.43 31.75 -14.50
C GLN A 19 -11.87 31.72 -13.04
N TYR A 20 -10.93 31.95 -12.13
CA TYR A 20 -11.24 32.05 -10.71
C TYR A 20 -12.01 33.34 -10.39
N ASN A 21 -13.03 33.20 -9.54
CA ASN A 21 -13.84 34.30 -9.03
C ASN A 21 -13.93 34.17 -7.50
N HIS A 22 -13.30 35.13 -6.79
CA HIS A 22 -13.28 35.18 -5.33
C HIS A 22 -14.68 35.26 -4.70
N THR A 23 -15.58 36.07 -5.27
CA THR A 23 -16.96 36.20 -4.77
C THR A 23 -17.69 34.87 -4.88
N LEU A 24 -17.52 34.15 -5.98
CA LEU A 24 -18.11 32.82 -6.12
C LEU A 24 -17.51 31.83 -5.13
N ALA A 25 -16.19 31.88 -4.89
CA ALA A 25 -15.52 31.00 -3.92
C ALA A 25 -16.02 31.21 -2.49
N THR A 26 -16.21 32.47 -2.08
CA THR A 26 -16.76 32.83 -0.75
C THR A 26 -18.24 32.49 -0.61
N ILE A 27 -19.00 32.34 -1.71
CA ILE A 27 -20.37 31.80 -1.67
C ILE A 27 -20.33 30.26 -1.57
N LEU A 28 -19.53 29.59 -2.41
CA LEU A 28 -19.51 28.12 -2.49
C LEU A 28 -18.93 27.45 -1.23
N VAL A 29 -18.03 28.12 -0.53
CA VAL A 29 -17.47 27.63 0.74
C VAL A 29 -18.56 27.51 1.82
N GLU A 30 -19.57 28.39 1.81
CA GLU A 30 -20.71 28.33 2.74
C GLU A 30 -21.60 27.12 2.43
N TYR A 31 -21.87 26.82 1.16
CA TYR A 31 -22.59 25.60 0.76
C TYR A 31 -21.82 24.33 1.15
N ALA A 32 -20.50 24.30 0.94
CA ALA A 32 -19.62 23.20 1.32
C ALA A 32 -19.53 23.02 2.85
N SER A 33 -19.78 24.08 3.63
CA SER A 33 -19.84 24.04 5.09
C SER A 33 -21.23 23.65 5.61
N ALA A 34 -22.32 24.15 5.01
CA ALA A 34 -23.69 23.90 5.45
C ALA A 34 -24.08 22.42 5.37
N VAL A 35 -23.53 21.68 4.41
CA VAL A 35 -23.78 20.23 4.23
C VAL A 35 -23.28 19.38 5.42
N TYR A 36 -22.48 19.93 6.33
CA TYR A 36 -22.02 19.25 7.55
C TYR A 36 -23.02 19.28 8.71
N LEU A 37 -24.12 20.02 8.59
CA LEU A 37 -25.10 20.14 9.66
C LEU A 37 -25.96 18.87 9.79
N SER A 38 -26.14 18.46 11.04
CA SER A 38 -26.87 17.25 11.44
C SER A 38 -28.38 17.44 11.53
N ASP A 39 -28.86 18.66 11.79
CA ASP A 39 -30.29 18.99 11.76
C ASP A 39 -30.78 19.12 10.32
N LEU A 40 -31.24 17.98 9.78
CA LEU A 40 -31.77 17.89 8.43
C LEU A 40 -33.03 18.73 8.23
N THR A 41 -33.77 19.05 9.30
CA THR A 41 -34.95 19.92 9.19
C THR A 41 -34.52 21.34 8.88
N GLN A 42 -33.60 21.88 9.68
CA GLN A 42 -33.07 23.23 9.47
C GLN A 42 -32.31 23.35 8.16
N LEU A 43 -31.59 22.30 7.75
CA LEU A 43 -30.94 22.26 6.46
C LEU A 43 -31.97 22.27 5.34
N PHE A 44 -32.96 21.37 5.35
CA PHE A 44 -34.01 21.29 4.33
C PHE A 44 -34.82 22.59 4.19
N THR A 45 -35.11 23.27 5.31
CA THR A 45 -35.82 24.56 5.30
C THR A 45 -34.90 25.77 5.08
N TRP A 46 -33.60 25.56 4.93
CA TRP A 46 -32.57 26.59 4.81
C TRP A 46 -32.61 27.66 5.92
N THR A 47 -32.87 27.22 7.15
CA THR A 47 -32.93 28.07 8.36
C THR A 47 -31.80 27.79 9.34
N CYS A 48 -30.79 27.07 8.88
CA CYS A 48 -29.69 26.60 9.71
C CYS A 48 -28.69 27.71 10.06
N SER A 49 -27.84 27.49 11.07
CA SER A 49 -26.83 28.47 11.53
C SER A 49 -25.83 28.89 10.44
N ARG A 50 -25.60 28.02 9.45
CA ARG A 50 -24.72 28.25 8.29
C ARG A 50 -25.48 28.59 6.99
N CYS A 51 -26.81 28.74 7.04
CA CYS A 51 -27.69 28.97 5.88
C CYS A 51 -27.99 30.48 5.67
N GLY A 52 -27.05 31.35 6.03
CA GLY A 52 -27.24 32.80 6.09
C GLY A 52 -26.47 33.60 5.04
N ASP A 53 -26.52 34.93 5.19
CA ASP A 53 -25.71 35.92 4.47
C ASP A 53 -25.60 35.70 2.95
N LEU A 54 -24.54 35.01 2.51
CA LEU A 54 -24.17 34.78 1.11
C LEU A 54 -24.99 33.69 0.43
N THR A 55 -25.69 32.83 1.19
CA THR A 55 -26.53 31.73 0.65
C THR A 55 -28.02 31.98 0.84
N LYS A 56 -28.40 33.22 1.16
CA LYS A 56 -29.79 33.59 1.39
C LYS A 56 -30.64 33.35 0.14
N GLY A 57 -31.82 32.76 0.33
CA GLY A 57 -32.75 32.48 -0.77
C GLY A 57 -32.50 31.16 -1.49
N PHE A 58 -31.57 30.33 -1.00
CA PHE A 58 -31.38 28.99 -1.53
C PHE A 58 -32.60 28.10 -1.23
N GLU A 59 -33.06 27.38 -2.26
CA GLU A 59 -34.18 26.47 -2.18
C GLU A 59 -33.69 25.03 -2.38
N ILE A 60 -33.78 24.18 -1.35
CA ILE A 60 -33.45 22.77 -1.47
C ILE A 60 -34.54 22.06 -2.27
N ILE A 61 -34.10 21.36 -3.32
CA ILE A 61 -34.93 20.44 -4.12
C ILE A 61 -34.86 19.04 -3.52
N GLU A 62 -33.67 18.60 -3.13
CA GLU A 62 -33.44 17.27 -2.58
C GLU A 62 -32.33 17.31 -1.53
N LEU A 63 -32.60 16.68 -0.38
CA LEU A 63 -31.59 16.38 0.64
C LEU A 63 -31.41 14.87 0.69
N VAL A 64 -30.19 14.41 0.45
CA VAL A 64 -29.85 13.00 0.33
C VAL A 64 -28.96 12.59 1.49
N VAL A 65 -29.36 11.53 2.20
CA VAL A 65 -28.58 10.95 3.29
C VAL A 65 -28.50 9.45 3.08
N ASP A 66 -27.27 8.94 2.92
CA ASP A 66 -26.97 7.52 2.87
C ASP A 66 -26.49 7.08 4.25
N VAL A 67 -27.36 6.43 5.02
CA VAL A 67 -27.08 6.07 6.42
C VAL A 67 -26.04 4.96 6.52
N GLU A 68 -26.06 4.00 5.59
CA GLU A 68 -25.16 2.84 5.58
C GLU A 68 -23.71 3.30 5.40
N HIS A 69 -23.49 4.27 4.52
CA HIS A 69 -22.15 4.78 4.19
C HIS A 69 -21.84 6.13 4.85
N CYS A 70 -22.76 6.64 5.66
CA CYS A 70 -22.69 7.93 6.34
C CYS A 70 -22.35 9.10 5.40
N LEU A 71 -23.01 9.15 4.25
CA LEU A 71 -22.82 10.19 3.24
C LEU A 71 -24.00 11.15 3.23
N GLN A 72 -23.74 12.42 2.91
CA GLN A 72 -24.76 13.45 2.81
C GLN A 72 -24.50 14.37 1.63
N ALA A 73 -25.55 14.74 0.92
CA ALA A 73 -25.51 15.72 -0.15
C ALA A 73 -26.83 16.47 -0.26
N PHE A 74 -26.84 17.67 -0.84
CA PHE A 74 -28.07 18.33 -1.25
C PHE A 74 -27.97 18.86 -2.67
N VAL A 75 -29.14 19.03 -3.29
CA VAL A 75 -29.33 19.69 -4.57
C VAL A 75 -30.37 20.80 -4.36
N GLY A 76 -30.08 22.01 -4.81
CA GLY A 76 -31.02 23.13 -4.71
C GLY A 76 -30.73 24.25 -5.69
N ILE A 77 -31.57 25.28 -5.66
CA ILE A 77 -31.48 26.46 -6.54
C ILE A 77 -30.99 27.66 -5.74
N ALA A 78 -29.90 28.27 -6.22
CA ALA A 78 -29.44 29.57 -5.71
C ALA A 78 -30.00 30.70 -6.57
N GLU A 79 -30.52 31.76 -5.94
CA GLU A 79 -31.00 32.96 -6.65
C GLU A 79 -29.84 33.75 -7.28
N ASP A 80 -28.73 33.89 -6.56
CA ASP A 80 -27.46 34.48 -7.01
C ASP A 80 -26.36 33.45 -6.69
N PRO A 81 -25.70 32.81 -7.68
CA PRO A 81 -25.50 33.21 -9.08
C PRO A 81 -26.54 32.71 -10.10
N HIS A 82 -27.76 32.35 -9.68
CA HIS A 82 -28.78 31.72 -10.53
C HIS A 82 -28.33 30.36 -11.11
N ALA A 83 -28.11 29.38 -10.24
CA ALA A 83 -27.57 28.07 -10.59
C ALA A 83 -28.17 26.94 -9.74
N ILE A 84 -28.11 25.72 -10.27
CA ILE A 84 -28.32 24.49 -9.48
C ILE A 84 -27.02 24.24 -8.70
N ILE A 85 -27.10 24.28 -7.37
CA ILE A 85 -25.97 23.96 -6.49
C ILE A 85 -26.10 22.54 -5.99
N ILE A 86 -25.01 21.78 -6.10
CA ILE A 86 -24.85 20.44 -5.55
C ILE A 86 -23.71 20.48 -4.55
N ALA A 87 -23.96 20.14 -3.29
CA ALA A 87 -22.92 20.09 -2.26
C ALA A 87 -22.82 18.68 -1.66
N PHE A 88 -21.60 18.18 -1.51
CA PHE A 88 -21.29 16.90 -0.88
C PHE A 88 -20.53 17.10 0.43
N ARG A 89 -20.97 16.40 1.47
CA ARG A 89 -20.29 16.35 2.76
C ARG A 89 -19.04 15.49 2.69
N GLY A 90 -17.96 15.96 3.33
CA GLY A 90 -16.76 15.16 3.56
C GLY A 90 -16.81 14.36 4.86
N THR A 91 -15.65 13.88 5.30
CA THR A 91 -15.52 13.11 6.54
C THR A 91 -15.69 14.01 7.77
N ASN A 92 -16.26 13.49 8.86
CA ASN A 92 -16.32 14.19 10.15
C ASN A 92 -14.91 14.35 10.76
N GLU A 93 -14.67 15.44 11.47
CA GLU A 93 -13.41 15.76 12.16
C GLU A 93 -12.85 14.65 13.07
N HIS A 94 -13.70 13.93 13.81
CA HIS A 94 -13.29 12.83 14.69
C HIS A 94 -12.83 11.57 13.94
N SER A 95 -13.31 11.38 12.71
CA SER A 95 -12.90 10.28 11.84
C SER A 95 -11.86 10.71 10.80
N LEU A 96 -11.62 12.01 10.66
CA LEU A 96 -10.72 12.58 9.66
C LEU A 96 -9.30 12.03 9.80
N GLN A 97 -8.81 11.87 11.04
CA GLN A 97 -7.51 11.25 11.29
C GLN A 97 -7.45 9.83 10.72
N ASN A 98 -8.42 8.96 11.05
CA ASN A 98 -8.47 7.60 10.51
C ASN A 98 -8.56 7.58 8.98
N TRP A 99 -9.28 8.54 8.41
CA TRP A 99 -9.47 8.66 6.97
C TRP A 99 -8.19 9.14 6.25
N ILE A 100 -7.47 10.09 6.84
CA ILE A 100 -6.13 10.52 6.42
C ILE A 100 -5.17 9.34 6.51
N GLU A 101 -5.21 8.57 7.60
CA GLU A 101 -4.40 7.37 7.76
C GLU A 101 -4.68 6.36 6.65
N ASP A 102 -5.95 6.08 6.38
CA ASP A 102 -6.35 5.15 5.33
C ASP A 102 -5.97 5.66 3.94
N LEU A 103 -6.09 6.95 3.64
CA LEU A 103 -5.62 7.52 2.37
C LEU A 103 -4.11 7.46 2.21
N TYR A 104 -3.39 7.62 3.31
CA TYR A 104 -1.94 7.60 3.33
C TYR A 104 -1.42 6.17 3.15
N TRP A 105 -2.08 5.20 3.80
CA TRP A 105 -1.68 3.81 3.91
C TRP A 105 -2.28 2.88 2.85
N LYS A 106 -3.57 3.02 2.53
CA LYS A 106 -4.36 2.12 1.69
C LYS A 106 -4.68 2.75 0.34
N GLN A 107 -3.68 2.83 -0.53
CA GLN A 107 -3.83 3.32 -1.90
C GLN A 107 -4.47 2.24 -2.78
N HIS A 108 -5.78 2.04 -2.64
CA HIS A 108 -6.51 1.05 -3.44
C HIS A 108 -6.98 1.67 -4.75
N GLU A 109 -6.36 1.26 -5.85
CA GLU A 109 -6.74 1.67 -7.20
C GLU A 109 -7.73 0.70 -7.83
N ILE A 110 -8.60 1.25 -8.67
CA ILE A 110 -9.38 0.49 -9.65
C ILE A 110 -9.18 1.14 -11.02
N ASN A 111 -9.18 0.31 -12.07
CA ASN A 111 -9.26 0.81 -13.43
C ASN A 111 -10.57 1.57 -13.60
N TYR A 112 -10.46 2.78 -14.14
CA TYR A 112 -11.62 3.55 -14.52
C TYR A 112 -12.32 2.81 -15.67
N PRO A 113 -13.64 2.58 -15.59
CA PRO A 113 -14.32 1.77 -16.59
C PRO A 113 -14.16 2.29 -18.02
N ASP A 114 -14.01 1.36 -18.95
CA ASP A 114 -13.91 1.61 -20.40
C ASP A 114 -12.73 2.51 -20.82
N MET A 115 -11.69 2.63 -19.97
CA MET A 115 -10.50 3.46 -20.19
C MET A 115 -9.23 2.74 -19.74
N ASP A 116 -8.42 2.31 -20.70
CA ASP A 116 -7.11 1.72 -20.42
C ASP A 116 -6.20 2.73 -19.70
N ASP A 117 -5.43 2.25 -18.72
CA ASP A 117 -4.45 2.99 -17.92
C ASP A 117 -4.99 4.14 -17.04
N ALA A 118 -6.27 4.49 -17.10
CA ALA A 118 -6.88 5.45 -16.18
C ALA A 118 -7.21 4.74 -14.86
N MET A 119 -6.63 5.20 -13.75
CA MET A 119 -6.86 4.62 -12.42
C MET A 119 -7.41 5.66 -11.46
N VAL A 120 -8.30 5.23 -10.56
CA VAL A 120 -8.91 6.06 -9.54
C VAL A 120 -8.90 5.39 -8.17
N HIS A 121 -8.96 6.19 -7.11
CA HIS A 121 -9.05 5.69 -5.74
C HIS A 121 -10.41 5.01 -5.52
N ARG A 122 -10.38 3.72 -5.17
CA ARG A 122 -11.54 2.85 -4.98
C ARG A 122 -12.52 3.42 -3.97
N GLY A 123 -12.02 4.00 -2.87
CA GLY A 123 -12.87 4.56 -1.82
C GLY A 123 -13.75 5.70 -2.33
N PHE A 124 -13.15 6.69 -3.01
CA PHE A 124 -13.90 7.81 -3.57
C PHE A 124 -14.84 7.38 -4.68
N TYR A 125 -14.37 6.49 -5.55
CA TYR A 125 -15.19 5.97 -6.64
C TYR A 125 -16.45 5.26 -6.10
N THR A 126 -16.27 4.39 -5.11
CA THR A 126 -17.36 3.61 -4.51
C THR A 126 -18.34 4.54 -3.78
N ALA A 127 -17.84 5.51 -3.01
CA ALA A 127 -18.66 6.47 -2.26
C ALA A 127 -19.64 7.24 -3.16
N TYR A 128 -19.23 7.59 -4.38
CA TYR A 128 -20.15 8.19 -5.36
C TYR A 128 -20.95 7.15 -6.15
N HIS A 129 -20.30 6.15 -6.76
CA HIS A 129 -20.93 5.31 -7.79
C HIS A 129 -21.80 4.18 -7.26
N ASN A 130 -21.51 3.69 -6.06
CA ASN A 130 -22.08 2.46 -5.52
C ASN A 130 -23.01 2.71 -4.32
N THR A 131 -23.45 3.95 -4.13
CA THR A 131 -24.31 4.36 -3.02
C THR A 131 -25.62 4.98 -3.54
N THR A 132 -26.54 5.27 -2.62
CA THR A 132 -27.82 5.89 -2.97
C THR A 132 -27.68 7.35 -3.43
N ILE A 133 -26.53 7.98 -3.16
CA ILE A 133 -26.27 9.39 -3.47
C ILE A 133 -26.35 9.68 -4.97
N ARG A 134 -25.67 8.90 -5.80
CA ARG A 134 -25.60 9.15 -7.24
C ARG A 134 -26.98 9.18 -7.92
N PRO A 135 -27.83 8.14 -7.81
CA PRO A 135 -29.13 8.19 -8.47
C PRO A 135 -30.04 9.29 -7.89
N ALA A 136 -29.95 9.58 -6.59
CA ALA A 136 -30.75 10.63 -5.96
C ALA A 136 -30.36 12.03 -6.45
N VAL A 137 -29.07 12.37 -6.45
CA VAL A 137 -28.54 13.66 -6.95
C VAL A 137 -28.86 13.85 -8.43
N LEU A 138 -28.61 12.84 -9.27
CA LEU A 138 -28.90 12.95 -10.70
C LEU A 138 -30.41 13.14 -10.97
N GLY A 139 -31.27 12.43 -10.24
CA GLY A 139 -32.72 12.60 -10.34
C GLY A 139 -33.19 13.97 -9.85
N ALA A 140 -32.55 14.53 -8.82
CA ALA A 140 -32.84 15.87 -8.32
C ALA A 140 -32.45 16.96 -9.32
N VAL A 141 -31.30 16.83 -9.97
CA VAL A 141 -30.88 17.73 -11.06
C VAL A 141 -31.88 17.70 -12.22
N GLU A 142 -32.33 16.51 -12.65
CA GLU A 142 -33.35 16.40 -13.69
C GLU A 142 -34.66 17.09 -13.32
N ARG A 143 -35.11 16.95 -12.05
CA ARG A 143 -36.27 17.69 -11.54
C ARG A 143 -36.03 19.19 -11.54
N ALA A 144 -34.89 19.65 -11.02
CA ALA A 144 -34.50 21.06 -11.00
C ALA A 144 -34.58 21.68 -12.39
N LYS A 145 -33.97 21.05 -13.39
CA LYS A 145 -33.99 21.52 -14.78
C LYS A 145 -35.39 21.57 -15.38
N LYS A 146 -36.25 20.61 -15.03
CA LYS A 146 -37.64 20.59 -15.48
C LYS A 146 -38.44 21.79 -14.97
N PHE A 147 -38.17 22.26 -13.76
CA PHE A 147 -38.90 23.37 -13.14
C PHE A 147 -38.28 24.75 -13.41
N TYR A 148 -36.95 24.85 -13.37
CA TYR A 148 -36.23 26.13 -13.44
C TYR A 148 -35.53 26.36 -14.79
N GLY A 149 -35.55 25.38 -15.70
CA GLY A 149 -34.94 25.46 -17.02
C GLY A 149 -33.48 25.01 -17.06
N ASP A 150 -32.84 25.26 -18.20
CA ASP A 150 -31.44 24.88 -18.45
C ASP A 150 -30.47 25.92 -17.89
N ILE A 151 -30.42 26.02 -16.56
CA ILE A 151 -29.54 26.93 -15.82
C ILE A 151 -28.19 26.24 -15.48
N PRO A 152 -27.12 27.01 -15.19
CA PRO A 152 -25.80 26.45 -14.85
C PRO A 152 -25.86 25.47 -13.66
N ILE A 153 -25.02 24.44 -13.68
CA ILE A 153 -24.85 23.51 -12.56
C ILE A 153 -23.49 23.76 -11.92
N ILE A 154 -23.48 24.00 -10.60
CA ILE A 154 -22.26 24.18 -9.83
C ILE A 154 -22.17 23.08 -8.78
N VAL A 155 -21.08 22.32 -8.82
CA VAL A 155 -20.82 21.22 -7.89
C VAL A 155 -19.71 21.63 -6.93
N THR A 156 -19.96 21.44 -5.63
CA THR A 156 -19.00 21.76 -4.57
C THR A 156 -18.94 20.66 -3.51
N GLY A 157 -17.89 20.73 -2.70
CA GLY A 157 -17.65 19.79 -1.62
C GLY A 157 -16.30 20.03 -0.97
N HIS A 158 -16.21 19.65 0.29
CA HIS A 158 -15.01 19.74 1.11
C HIS A 158 -14.43 18.35 1.37
N SER A 159 -13.10 18.21 1.43
CA SER A 159 -12.44 16.94 1.78
C SER A 159 -12.87 15.78 0.85
N MET A 160 -13.29 14.64 1.40
CA MET A 160 -13.91 13.53 0.66
C MET A 160 -15.11 13.99 -0.21
N GLY A 161 -15.88 14.98 0.24
CA GLY A 161 -16.98 15.56 -0.54
C GLY A 161 -16.49 16.27 -1.79
N GLY A 162 -15.30 16.85 -1.78
CA GLY A 162 -14.65 17.40 -2.98
C GLY A 162 -14.35 16.32 -4.02
N ALA A 163 -13.90 15.14 -3.59
CA ALA A 163 -13.67 14.00 -4.49
C ALA A 163 -14.97 13.51 -5.13
N MET A 164 -16.06 13.44 -4.34
CA MET A 164 -17.40 13.10 -4.85
C MET A 164 -17.94 14.16 -5.81
N ALA A 165 -17.70 15.44 -5.54
CA ALA A 165 -18.08 16.54 -6.42
C ALA A 165 -17.43 16.42 -7.81
N ALA A 166 -16.15 16.05 -7.86
CA ALA A 166 -15.46 15.80 -9.13
C ALA A 166 -16.10 14.64 -9.91
N PHE A 167 -16.36 13.48 -9.27
CA PHE A 167 -17.04 12.38 -9.94
C PHE A 167 -18.46 12.73 -10.39
N CYS A 168 -19.19 13.51 -9.59
CA CYS A 168 -20.53 13.98 -9.94
C CYS A 168 -20.51 14.87 -11.19
N ALA A 169 -19.57 15.80 -11.27
CA ALA A 169 -19.44 16.67 -12.42
C ALA A 169 -19.10 15.88 -13.69
N LEU A 170 -18.21 14.89 -13.58
CA LEU A 170 -17.89 14.00 -14.69
C LEU A 170 -19.10 13.18 -15.15
N ASP A 171 -19.94 12.70 -14.23
CA ASP A 171 -21.18 11.98 -14.53
C ASP A 171 -22.20 12.87 -15.26
N LEU A 172 -22.39 14.10 -14.77
CA LEU A 172 -23.26 15.09 -15.40
C LEU A 172 -22.79 15.41 -16.83
N THR A 173 -21.50 15.66 -17.02
CA THR A 173 -20.96 15.96 -18.35
C THR A 173 -21.05 14.77 -19.31
N VAL A 174 -20.63 13.58 -18.87
CA VAL A 174 -20.47 12.43 -19.78
C VAL A 174 -21.77 11.66 -19.98
N ASN A 175 -22.47 11.30 -18.90
CA ASN A 175 -23.67 10.47 -18.99
C ASN A 175 -24.94 11.30 -19.18
N LYS A 176 -25.02 12.49 -18.58
CA LYS A 176 -26.18 13.40 -18.74
C LYS A 176 -26.00 14.43 -19.85
N GLN A 177 -24.81 14.50 -20.46
CA GLN A 177 -24.49 15.40 -21.58
C GLN A 177 -24.73 16.88 -21.22
N GLU A 178 -24.48 17.22 -19.96
CA GLU A 178 -24.58 18.58 -19.45
C GLU A 178 -23.40 19.43 -19.93
N ASN A 179 -23.69 20.56 -20.57
CA ASN A 179 -22.66 21.41 -21.19
C ASN A 179 -22.16 22.54 -20.29
N ASN A 180 -22.88 22.85 -19.20
CA ASN A 180 -22.59 23.97 -18.31
C ASN A 180 -22.43 23.52 -16.85
N VAL A 181 -21.40 22.70 -16.63
CA VAL A 181 -21.03 22.18 -15.32
C VAL A 181 -19.75 22.89 -14.84
N GLN A 182 -19.83 23.53 -13.68
CA GLN A 182 -18.69 24.13 -13.00
C GLN A 182 -18.43 23.40 -11.67
N VAL A 183 -17.17 23.25 -11.31
CA VAL A 183 -16.75 22.59 -10.07
C VAL A 183 -15.87 23.52 -9.27
N MET A 184 -16.17 23.67 -7.98
CA MET A 184 -15.28 24.31 -7.03
C MET A 184 -15.23 23.50 -5.73
N THR A 185 -14.07 22.96 -5.38
CA THR A 185 -13.88 22.11 -4.21
C THR A 185 -12.88 22.71 -3.23
N PHE A 186 -12.97 22.31 -1.96
CA PHE A 186 -12.13 22.79 -0.87
C PHE A 186 -11.41 21.62 -0.23
N GLY A 187 -10.09 21.68 -0.07
CA GLY A 187 -9.33 20.60 0.57
C GLY A 187 -9.44 19.26 -0.17
N GLN A 188 -9.63 19.29 -1.49
CA GLN A 188 -9.86 18.08 -2.27
C GLN A 188 -8.60 17.20 -2.32
N PRO A 189 -8.67 15.91 -1.96
CA PRO A 189 -7.59 14.96 -2.17
C PRO A 189 -7.40 14.64 -3.66
N ARG A 190 -6.27 14.00 -4.00
CA ARG A 190 -6.07 13.44 -5.33
C ARG A 190 -6.96 12.21 -5.51
N ILE A 191 -7.59 12.05 -6.67
CA ILE A 191 -8.60 10.98 -6.87
C ILE A 191 -8.24 9.97 -7.96
N GLY A 192 -7.28 10.28 -8.82
CA GLY A 192 -6.80 9.36 -9.85
C GLY A 192 -5.39 9.68 -10.32
N ASN A 193 -4.87 8.83 -11.20
CA ASN A 193 -3.53 8.97 -11.77
C ASN A 193 -3.48 10.06 -12.87
N GLY A 194 -2.28 10.31 -13.42
CA GLY A 194 -2.07 11.34 -14.47
C GLY A 194 -2.92 11.15 -15.74
N VAL A 195 -3.23 9.89 -16.11
CA VAL A 195 -4.11 9.57 -17.24
C VAL A 195 -5.54 10.03 -16.95
N PHE A 196 -6.07 9.68 -15.78
CA PHE A 196 -7.39 10.13 -15.34
C PHE A 196 -7.45 11.66 -15.19
N ALA A 197 -6.43 12.28 -14.59
CA ALA A 197 -6.36 13.74 -14.42
C ALA A 197 -6.38 14.49 -15.76
N SER A 198 -5.66 13.97 -16.76
CA SER A 198 -5.65 14.51 -18.12
C SER A 198 -7.00 14.37 -18.83
N LEU A 199 -7.68 13.23 -18.64
CA LEU A 199 -9.03 13.02 -19.18
C LEU A 199 -10.03 13.99 -18.53
N TYR A 200 -10.02 14.05 -17.20
CA TYR A 200 -10.91 14.90 -16.43
C TYR A 200 -10.77 16.36 -16.86
N SER A 201 -9.54 16.85 -17.01
CA SER A 201 -9.24 18.22 -17.45
C SER A 201 -9.85 18.57 -18.82
N LYS A 202 -9.99 17.58 -19.71
CA LYS A 202 -10.61 17.76 -21.03
C LYS A 202 -12.13 17.79 -20.97
N LEU A 203 -12.73 16.99 -20.08
CA LEU A 203 -14.18 16.82 -20.00
C LEU A 203 -14.83 17.88 -19.11
N VAL A 204 -14.20 18.22 -17.99
CA VAL A 204 -14.73 19.17 -16.99
C VAL A 204 -13.71 20.32 -16.78
N PRO A 205 -13.41 21.11 -17.82
CA PRO A 205 -12.36 22.13 -17.76
C PRO A 205 -12.66 23.27 -16.77
N ASN A 206 -13.93 23.51 -16.46
CA ASN A 206 -14.41 24.52 -15.50
C ASN A 206 -14.32 24.02 -14.05
N THR A 207 -13.15 23.48 -13.68
CA THR A 207 -12.88 22.95 -12.33
C THR A 207 -11.80 23.78 -11.64
N ILE A 208 -12.11 24.23 -10.42
CA ILE A 208 -11.19 24.93 -9.53
C ILE A 208 -11.10 24.16 -8.21
N ARG A 209 -9.88 23.95 -7.71
CA ARG A 209 -9.65 23.39 -6.38
C ARG A 209 -9.03 24.46 -5.50
N VAL A 210 -9.58 24.66 -4.31
CA VAL A 210 -9.05 25.58 -3.33
C VAL A 210 -8.33 24.76 -2.25
N THR A 211 -7.07 25.10 -1.97
CA THR A 211 -6.21 24.48 -0.94
C THR A 211 -5.84 25.54 0.10
N HIS A 212 -5.54 25.14 1.33
CA HIS A 212 -5.26 26.08 2.41
C HIS A 212 -3.98 25.73 3.17
N ASP A 213 -3.06 26.68 3.21
CA ASP A 213 -1.81 26.68 3.98
C ASP A 213 -1.08 25.33 3.90
N HIS A 214 -0.94 24.59 5.01
CA HIS A 214 -0.30 23.27 5.07
C HIS A 214 -1.31 22.12 5.17
N ASP A 215 -2.52 22.28 4.63
CA ASP A 215 -3.56 21.24 4.60
C ASP A 215 -2.99 19.92 4.06
N ILE A 216 -3.09 18.87 4.88
CA ILE A 216 -2.61 17.52 4.56
C ILE A 216 -3.43 16.83 3.45
N VAL A 217 -4.74 17.07 3.34
CA VAL A 217 -5.62 16.26 2.48
C VAL A 217 -5.34 16.44 0.99
N PRO A 218 -5.11 17.65 0.45
CA PRO A 218 -4.66 17.83 -0.93
C PRO A 218 -3.32 17.15 -1.23
N HIS A 219 -2.53 16.81 -0.23
CA HIS A 219 -1.28 16.08 -0.39
C HIS A 219 -1.48 14.56 -0.42
N LEU A 220 -2.73 14.07 -0.32
CA LEU A 220 -3.06 12.65 -0.29
C LEU A 220 -3.98 12.20 -1.43
N PRO A 221 -3.82 10.95 -1.94
CA PRO A 221 -2.66 10.08 -1.72
C PRO A 221 -1.33 10.73 -2.13
N PRO A 222 -0.18 10.35 -1.54
CA PRO A 222 1.08 11.05 -1.74
C PRO A 222 1.54 11.08 -3.20
N TYR A 223 2.24 12.16 -3.57
CA TYR A 223 2.87 12.27 -4.89
C TYR A 223 4.28 11.69 -4.85
N TYR A 224 4.59 10.77 -5.77
CA TYR A 224 5.88 10.08 -5.81
C TYR A 224 6.69 10.44 -7.06
N TYR A 225 7.76 11.20 -6.88
CA TYR A 225 8.61 11.71 -7.97
C TYR A 225 9.29 10.63 -8.81
N HIS A 226 9.60 9.47 -8.22
CA HIS A 226 10.32 8.38 -8.88
C HIS A 226 9.41 7.50 -9.75
N LEU A 227 8.08 7.60 -9.61
CA LEU A 227 7.08 6.82 -10.36
C LEU A 227 5.90 7.71 -10.84
N PRO A 228 6.17 8.76 -11.64
CA PRO A 228 5.17 9.77 -11.97
C PRO A 228 4.01 9.27 -12.84
N GLN A 229 4.18 8.14 -13.53
CA GLN A 229 3.15 7.55 -14.41
C GLN A 229 2.03 6.84 -13.63
N LYS A 230 2.33 6.37 -12.42
CA LYS A 230 1.38 5.66 -11.54
C LYS A 230 0.99 6.47 -10.30
N THR A 231 1.59 7.64 -10.09
CA THR A 231 1.20 8.50 -8.97
C THR A 231 -0.17 9.12 -9.20
N TYR A 232 -0.91 9.30 -8.11
CA TYR A 232 -2.07 10.17 -8.08
C TYR A 232 -1.65 11.59 -8.47
N GLN A 233 -2.48 12.23 -9.30
CA GLN A 233 -2.29 13.60 -9.75
C GLN A 233 -3.60 14.36 -9.64
N HIS A 234 -3.47 15.62 -9.25
CA HIS A 234 -4.55 16.58 -9.32
C HIS A 234 -4.88 16.99 -10.76
N PHE A 235 -6.08 17.52 -10.90
CA PHE A 235 -6.72 17.96 -12.14
C PHE A 235 -7.34 19.35 -11.90
N PRO A 236 -7.64 20.13 -12.95
CA PRO A 236 -7.22 21.51 -13.24
C PRO A 236 -6.96 22.50 -12.07
N ARG A 237 -7.25 23.79 -12.27
CA ARG A 237 -6.65 24.95 -11.58
C ARG A 237 -6.73 24.86 -10.06
N GLU A 238 -5.57 24.94 -9.40
CA GLU A 238 -5.47 25.18 -7.97
C GLU A 238 -5.51 26.68 -7.66
N VAL A 239 -6.18 27.04 -6.57
CA VAL A 239 -6.06 28.32 -5.87
C VAL A 239 -5.61 28.04 -4.45
N TRP A 240 -4.40 28.45 -4.12
CA TRP A 240 -3.80 28.21 -2.81
C TRP A 240 -3.98 29.43 -1.91
N LEU A 241 -4.69 29.24 -0.80
CA LEU A 241 -4.88 30.20 0.27
C LEU A 241 -3.72 30.05 1.26
N TYR A 242 -2.93 31.09 1.49
CA TYR A 242 -1.85 31.01 2.47
C TYR A 242 -1.61 32.37 3.12
N ASN A 243 -0.93 32.34 4.26
CA ASN A 243 -0.65 33.54 5.05
C ASN A 243 0.77 34.02 4.80
N ILE A 244 0.94 35.31 4.52
CA ILE A 244 2.25 35.97 4.49
C ILE A 244 2.40 36.85 5.74
N GLY A 245 3.44 36.58 6.53
CA GLY A 245 3.83 37.41 7.66
C GLY A 245 4.80 38.53 7.26
N LEU A 246 4.46 39.78 7.59
CA LEU A 246 5.33 40.95 7.49
C LEU A 246 5.40 41.62 8.87
N GLY A 247 6.34 41.18 9.72
CA GLY A 247 6.43 41.62 11.11
C GLY A 247 5.28 41.06 11.95
N SER A 248 4.46 41.93 12.56
CA SER A 248 3.26 41.54 13.32
C SER A 248 1.98 41.44 12.48
N LEU A 249 2.05 41.70 11.16
CA LEU A 249 0.90 41.67 10.26
C LEU A 249 0.86 40.35 9.50
N VAL A 250 -0.30 39.69 9.50
CA VAL A 250 -0.58 38.46 8.74
C VAL A 250 -1.57 38.81 7.65
N TYR A 251 -1.18 38.61 6.39
CA TYR A 251 -2.03 38.84 5.21
C TYR A 251 -2.42 37.51 4.58
N ARG A 252 -3.72 37.29 4.37
CA ARG A 252 -4.23 36.15 3.57
C ARG A 252 -4.04 36.45 2.09
N VAL A 253 -3.44 35.51 1.37
CA VAL A 253 -3.14 35.62 -0.06
C VAL A 253 -3.79 34.47 -0.83
N GLU A 254 -4.36 34.79 -1.99
CA GLU A 254 -4.94 33.84 -2.92
C GLU A 254 -4.02 33.71 -4.13
N LYS A 255 -3.26 32.61 -4.20
CA LYS A 255 -2.40 32.34 -5.34
C LYS A 255 -3.12 31.46 -6.35
N ILE A 256 -3.38 32.02 -7.53
CA ILE A 256 -3.86 31.27 -8.69
C ILE A 256 -2.67 30.53 -9.31
N CYS A 257 -2.66 29.21 -9.19
CA CYS A 257 -1.57 28.33 -9.67
C CYS A 257 -1.60 28.16 -11.18
N ASP A 258 -0.57 27.59 -11.81
CA ASP A 258 -0.40 27.54 -13.28
C ASP A 258 -1.45 26.71 -14.06
N GLY A 259 -2.23 25.88 -13.36
CA GLY A 259 -3.28 25.03 -13.93
C GLY A 259 -2.84 23.66 -14.39
N SER A 260 -1.58 23.27 -14.12
CA SER A 260 -1.06 21.92 -14.34
C SER A 260 -1.73 20.86 -13.46
N GLY A 261 -2.42 21.30 -12.39
CA GLY A 261 -2.94 20.46 -11.33
C GLY A 261 -1.94 20.29 -10.19
N GLU A 262 -0.65 20.28 -10.48
CA GLU A 262 0.44 19.97 -9.55
C GLU A 262 1.55 21.05 -9.61
N ASP A 263 1.20 22.35 -9.49
CA ASP A 263 2.13 23.47 -9.55
C ASP A 263 3.13 23.43 -8.37
N PRO A 264 4.45 23.28 -8.62
CA PRO A 264 5.46 23.16 -7.57
C PRO A 264 5.61 24.44 -6.72
N SER A 265 5.07 25.57 -7.18
CA SER A 265 5.11 26.85 -6.49
C SER A 265 3.88 27.12 -5.61
N CYS A 266 2.85 26.27 -5.64
CA CYS A 266 1.63 26.38 -4.82
C CYS A 266 1.68 25.48 -3.59
N SER A 267 0.58 24.82 -3.19
CA SER A 267 0.57 23.96 -1.99
C SER A 267 1.65 22.88 -2.04
N ARG A 268 2.04 22.41 -3.23
CA ARG A 268 3.18 21.48 -3.38
C ARG A 268 4.52 22.01 -2.86
N SER A 269 4.66 23.32 -2.66
CA SER A 269 5.84 23.92 -2.07
C SER A 269 5.94 23.68 -0.55
N VAL A 270 4.87 23.18 0.08
CA VAL A 270 4.82 22.83 1.51
C VAL A 270 4.62 21.33 1.73
N SER A 271 4.80 20.88 2.98
CA SER A 271 4.83 19.46 3.32
C SER A 271 3.47 18.82 3.59
N GLY A 272 2.37 19.59 3.63
CA GLY A 272 1.02 19.09 3.88
C GLY A 272 0.91 18.36 5.22
N ASN A 273 1.08 19.08 6.34
CA ASN A 273 1.23 18.49 7.67
C ASN A 273 0.25 19.06 8.72
N SER A 274 -0.80 19.76 8.29
CA SER A 274 -1.78 20.41 9.16
C SER A 274 -3.19 19.89 8.89
N ILE A 275 -3.80 19.30 9.92
CA ILE A 275 -5.24 18.97 9.92
C ILE A 275 -6.07 20.20 10.23
N THR A 276 -5.55 21.12 11.05
CA THR A 276 -6.24 22.38 11.38
C THR A 276 -6.48 23.23 10.13
N ASP A 277 -5.51 23.28 9.22
CA ASP A 277 -5.65 24.04 7.97
C ASP A 277 -6.69 23.40 7.03
N HIS A 278 -6.93 22.10 7.16
CA HIS A 278 -7.98 21.39 6.44
C HIS A 278 -9.39 21.78 6.91
N LEU A 279 -9.57 22.26 8.14
CA LEU A 279 -10.91 22.48 8.70
C LEU A 279 -11.44 23.90 8.47
N VAL A 280 -10.67 24.80 7.87
CA VAL A 280 -11.06 26.21 7.69
C VAL A 280 -10.71 26.71 6.31
N TYR A 281 -11.68 27.28 5.59
CA TYR A 281 -11.50 27.86 4.27
C TYR A 281 -12.17 29.23 4.22
N TYR A 282 -11.45 30.27 3.79
CA TYR A 282 -11.93 31.67 3.82
C TYR A 282 -12.41 32.18 5.21
N GLY A 283 -12.08 31.47 6.29
CA GLY A 283 -12.59 31.75 7.64
C GLY A 283 -13.91 31.04 7.97
N VAL A 284 -14.45 30.24 7.06
CA VAL A 284 -15.60 29.36 7.27
C VAL A 284 -15.12 28.01 7.79
N ASP A 285 -15.75 27.55 8.85
CA ASP A 285 -15.48 26.27 9.51
C ASP A 285 -16.11 25.10 8.73
N MET A 286 -15.36 24.01 8.54
CA MET A 286 -15.77 22.81 7.81
C MET A 286 -16.05 21.61 8.73
N GLY A 287 -16.17 21.85 10.04
CA GLY A 287 -16.46 20.83 11.04
C GLY A 287 -17.93 20.42 11.07
N SER A 288 -18.18 19.21 11.55
CA SER A 288 -19.53 18.72 11.86
C SER A 288 -20.04 19.40 13.12
N ASP A 289 -21.35 19.68 13.20
CA ASP A 289 -21.97 20.24 14.42
C ASP A 289 -22.32 19.18 15.49
N ASP A 290 -22.24 17.90 15.14
CA ASP A 290 -22.46 16.74 16.02
C ASP A 290 -21.29 15.75 15.94
N PRO A 291 -20.67 15.38 17.09
CA PRO A 291 -19.67 14.31 17.19
C PRO A 291 -20.13 12.92 16.72
N GLU A 292 -21.43 12.60 16.84
CA GLU A 292 -22.04 11.31 16.46
C GLU A 292 -22.59 11.35 15.02
N ALA A 293 -21.72 11.66 14.07
CA ALA A 293 -21.97 12.16 12.71
C ALA A 293 -22.88 11.35 11.74
N CYS A 294 -23.53 10.27 12.19
CA CYS A 294 -24.57 9.54 11.43
C CYS A 294 -25.92 9.51 12.16
N ARG A 295 -26.07 10.26 13.26
CA ARG A 295 -27.35 10.42 13.97
C ARG A 295 -28.23 11.44 13.24
N ILE A 296 -29.34 10.95 12.68
CA ILE A 296 -30.31 11.81 12.01
C ILE A 296 -31.21 12.50 13.05
N VAL A 297 -31.23 13.83 13.06
CA VAL A 297 -32.21 14.62 13.81
C VAL A 297 -33.23 15.21 12.82
N MET A 298 -34.48 14.72 12.90
CA MET A 298 -35.60 15.21 12.08
C MET A 298 -36.85 15.47 12.92
N ASN A 299 -37.59 16.54 12.60
CA ASN A 299 -38.85 16.85 13.25
C ASN A 299 -40.00 15.93 12.75
N SER A 300 -40.74 15.33 13.69
CA SER A 300 -41.90 14.47 13.44
C SER A 300 -42.99 15.07 12.52
N PHE A 301 -43.12 16.40 12.47
CA PHE A 301 -44.09 17.08 11.59
C PHE A 301 -43.67 17.06 10.11
N VAL A 302 -42.36 17.12 9.82
CA VAL A 302 -41.81 17.10 8.45
C VAL A 302 -41.89 15.70 7.84
N ILE A 303 -41.63 14.68 8.65
CA ILE A 303 -41.80 13.26 8.29
C ILE A 303 -43.25 13.00 7.79
N ASN A 304 -44.23 13.51 8.53
CA ASN A 304 -45.65 13.27 8.21
C ASN A 304 -46.18 14.12 7.05
N THR A 305 -45.57 15.28 6.76
CA THR A 305 -46.11 16.24 5.78
C THR A 305 -45.42 16.20 4.42
N VAL A 306 -44.08 16.01 4.40
CA VAL A 306 -43.26 16.03 3.18
C VAL A 306 -43.06 14.63 2.62
N TRP A 307 -42.75 13.67 3.49
CA TRP A 307 -42.52 12.27 3.08
C TRP A 307 -43.80 11.43 3.00
N GLY A 308 -44.84 11.80 3.76
CA GLY A 308 -46.16 11.13 3.71
C GLY A 308 -47.05 11.48 2.51
N LYS A 309 -46.75 12.56 1.76
CA LYS A 309 -47.61 13.05 0.65
C LYS A 309 -47.08 12.77 -0.76
N LEU A 310 -45.84 12.32 -0.91
CA LEU A 310 -45.31 11.82 -2.18
C LEU A 310 -45.60 10.32 -2.32
N GLY A 311 -46.88 10.00 -2.53
CA GLY A 311 -47.27 8.66 -2.95
C GLY A 311 -46.73 8.36 -4.35
N GLY A 312 -45.71 7.51 -4.44
CA GLY A 312 -45.16 7.06 -5.71
C GLY A 312 -43.97 6.11 -5.59
N ALA A 313 -44.28 4.81 -5.44
CA ALA A 313 -43.38 3.65 -5.49
C ALA A 313 -42.60 3.31 -4.20
N SER A 314 -43.31 2.59 -3.33
CA SER A 314 -42.79 1.60 -2.40
C SER A 314 -41.71 0.70 -3.00
N TYR A 315 -40.48 0.80 -2.49
CA TYR A 315 -39.57 -0.33 -2.32
C TYR A 315 -39.46 -0.64 -0.82
N TRP A 316 -40.59 -1.03 -0.23
CA TRP A 316 -40.60 -1.83 0.98
C TRP A 316 -40.36 -3.29 0.55
N LEU A 317 -39.16 -3.82 0.76
CA LEU A 317 -39.02 -5.26 0.94
C LEU A 317 -39.45 -5.57 2.39
N PRO A 318 -40.39 -6.49 2.61
CA PRO A 318 -40.97 -6.73 3.92
C PRO A 318 -40.08 -7.64 4.77
N GLY A 319 -39.95 -7.27 6.04
CA GLY A 319 -39.48 -8.15 7.11
C GLY A 319 -38.11 -7.74 7.65
N TYR A 320 -38.10 -6.98 8.74
CA TYR A 320 -37.54 -7.38 10.03
C TYR A 320 -38.06 -6.40 11.08
N ALA A 321 -38.58 -6.97 12.18
CA ALA A 321 -39.15 -6.24 13.30
C ALA A 321 -38.08 -5.41 14.02
N PHE A 322 -38.52 -4.28 14.58
CA PHE A 322 -37.80 -3.53 15.60
C PHE A 322 -37.27 -4.46 16.70
N PHE A 323 -35.94 -4.50 16.85
CA PHE A 323 -35.27 -4.82 18.10
C PHE A 323 -34.21 -3.74 18.35
N PRO A 324 -34.11 -3.18 19.57
CA PRO A 324 -33.11 -2.18 19.89
C PRO A 324 -31.77 -2.88 20.15
N PHE A 325 -30.71 -2.57 19.40
CA PHE A 325 -29.36 -3.03 19.75
C PHE A 325 -28.30 -1.98 19.41
N GLN A 326 -27.93 -1.25 20.47
CA GLN A 326 -26.58 -1.06 21.00
C GLN A 326 -25.41 -1.14 19.99
N MET A 327 -24.73 0.00 19.84
CA MET A 327 -23.37 0.09 19.30
C MET A 327 -22.47 -0.96 19.96
N LEU A 328 -21.90 -1.85 19.15
CA LEU A 328 -20.75 -2.66 19.53
C LEU A 328 -19.51 -1.74 19.54
N GLN A 329 -19.25 -1.19 20.71
CA GLN A 329 -17.88 -1.03 21.19
C GLN A 329 -17.28 -2.43 21.31
N GLU A 330 -16.26 -2.75 20.53
CA GLU A 330 -15.44 -3.92 20.83
C GLU A 330 -14.51 -3.57 22.00
N ASN A 331 -14.86 -4.09 23.17
CA ASN A 331 -13.99 -4.24 24.32
C ASN A 331 -14.13 -5.68 24.83
N HIS A 332 -12.99 -6.27 25.17
CA HIS A 332 -12.75 -7.62 25.69
C HIS A 332 -13.83 -8.27 26.59
N GLY A 333 -13.95 -9.61 26.48
CA GLY A 333 -14.17 -10.47 27.65
C GLY A 333 -15.04 -11.73 27.48
N GLN A 334 -14.39 -12.90 27.42
CA GLN A 334 -14.75 -14.21 28.00
C GLN A 334 -16.22 -14.70 28.02
N GLN A 335 -16.50 -15.85 27.37
CA GLN A 335 -16.91 -17.06 28.12
C GLN A 335 -16.84 -18.35 27.29
N GLU A 336 -16.32 -19.38 27.96
CA GLU A 336 -16.06 -20.76 27.53
C GLU A 336 -17.34 -21.58 27.23
N MET A 337 -17.21 -22.57 26.33
CA MET A 337 -17.47 -23.98 26.67
C MET A 337 -16.81 -24.93 25.64
N SER A 338 -15.64 -25.43 26.06
CA SER A 338 -15.25 -26.84 26.15
C SER A 338 -15.67 -27.82 25.04
N SER A 339 -14.72 -28.17 24.17
CA SER A 339 -14.04 -29.50 24.11
C SER A 339 -13.23 -29.55 22.80
N ALA A 340 -11.89 -29.51 22.77
CA ALA A 340 -10.96 -30.35 23.48
C ALA A 340 -9.69 -29.58 23.91
N VAL A 341 -9.45 -29.62 25.22
CA VAL A 341 -8.21 -29.18 25.88
C VAL A 341 -7.17 -30.28 25.71
N HIS A 342 -5.95 -29.93 25.30
CA HIS A 342 -4.67 -30.38 25.86
C HIS A 342 -3.58 -29.43 25.36
N VAL A 343 -3.62 -28.18 25.85
CA VAL A 343 -2.50 -27.25 25.76
C VAL A 343 -1.76 -27.34 27.08
N SER A 344 -0.46 -27.70 27.02
CA SER A 344 0.32 -28.05 28.19
C SER A 344 0.68 -26.81 29.01
N ILE A 345 0.77 -26.99 30.33
CA ILE A 345 1.14 -25.99 31.33
C ILE A 345 2.51 -25.30 31.05
N ALA A 346 3.29 -25.79 30.08
CA ALA A 346 4.56 -25.21 29.65
C ALA A 346 4.41 -23.83 28.96
N GLU A 347 3.32 -23.57 28.22
CA GLU A 347 3.16 -22.36 27.39
C GLU A 347 2.93 -21.09 28.22
N TYR A 348 2.25 -21.20 29.38
CA TYR A 348 2.07 -20.07 30.28
C TYR A 348 3.34 -19.72 31.08
N GLN A 349 4.25 -20.69 31.26
CA GLN A 349 5.53 -20.44 31.93
C GLN A 349 6.53 -19.72 31.03
N ILE A 350 6.52 -19.98 29.72
CA ILE A 350 7.36 -19.28 28.73
C ILE A 350 7.05 -17.78 28.72
N LEU A 351 5.78 -17.38 28.66
CA LEU A 351 5.34 -15.97 28.73
C LEU A 351 5.76 -15.25 30.02
N LYS A 352 5.89 -15.98 31.14
CA LYS A 352 6.33 -15.42 32.43
C LYS A 352 7.86 -15.34 32.54
N GLU A 353 8.59 -16.24 31.90
CA GLU A 353 10.06 -16.20 31.82
C GLU A 353 10.58 -15.18 30.81
N LEU A 354 9.83 -14.87 29.75
CA LEU A 354 10.19 -13.86 28.73
C LEU A 354 10.27 -12.43 29.30
N LYS A 355 9.48 -12.10 30.34
CA LYS A 355 9.61 -10.81 31.05
C LYS A 355 10.82 -10.72 31.99
N ALA A 356 11.55 -11.82 32.24
CA ALA A 356 12.57 -11.90 33.28
C ALA A 356 14.02 -12.00 32.77
N ARG A 357 14.27 -12.12 31.46
CA ARG A 357 15.65 -12.26 30.92
C ARG A 357 16.05 -11.12 29.99
N HIS A 358 16.26 -9.93 30.58
CA HIS A 358 16.89 -8.82 29.88
C HIS A 358 18.41 -8.85 30.05
N THR A 359 19.07 -9.59 29.16
CA THR A 359 20.47 -9.36 28.77
C THR A 359 20.54 -9.52 27.25
N LYS A 360 20.39 -8.41 26.51
CA LYS A 360 20.43 -8.35 25.04
C LYS A 360 21.80 -8.80 24.53
N HIS A 361 21.95 -10.07 24.18
CA HIS A 361 23.01 -10.52 23.27
C HIS A 361 22.61 -10.12 21.85
N LEU A 362 23.15 -8.99 21.37
CA LEU A 362 22.99 -8.57 19.98
C LEU A 362 23.78 -9.52 19.07
N ALA A 363 23.21 -9.87 17.90
CA ALA A 363 23.91 -10.66 16.89
C ALA A 363 25.28 -10.04 16.56
N GLN A 364 26.34 -10.85 16.63
CA GLN A 364 27.68 -10.40 16.28
C GLN A 364 27.92 -10.57 14.78
N TYR A 365 28.26 -9.46 14.13
CA TYR A 365 28.63 -9.46 12.73
C TYR A 365 30.04 -10.00 12.52
N ASN A 366 30.20 -10.88 11.52
CA ASN A 366 31.47 -11.43 11.08
C ASN A 366 31.62 -11.22 9.57
N HIS A 367 32.57 -10.35 9.19
CA HIS A 367 32.85 -10.01 7.80
C HIS A 367 33.25 -11.24 6.95
N THR A 368 34.09 -12.13 7.47
CA THR A 368 34.51 -13.33 6.73
C THR A 368 33.33 -14.25 6.46
N LEU A 369 32.45 -14.42 7.44
CA LEU A 369 31.21 -15.17 7.25
C LEU A 369 30.31 -14.49 6.21
N ALA A 370 30.21 -13.15 6.21
CA ALA A 370 29.43 -12.43 5.22
C ALA A 370 29.93 -12.65 3.79
N LEU A 371 31.26 -12.65 3.58
CA LEU A 371 31.89 -12.96 2.29
C LEU A 371 31.64 -14.41 1.83
N ILE A 372 31.55 -15.36 2.76
CA ILE A 372 31.17 -16.75 2.43
C ILE A 372 29.68 -16.83 2.05
N LEU A 373 28.82 -16.22 2.86
CA LEU A 373 27.36 -16.32 2.70
C LEU A 373 26.84 -15.59 1.46
N VAL A 374 27.48 -14.50 1.05
CA VAL A 374 27.13 -13.77 -0.18
C VAL A 374 27.38 -14.60 -1.43
N GLU A 375 28.38 -15.50 -1.45
CA GLU A 375 28.61 -16.42 -2.57
C GLU A 375 27.45 -17.42 -2.72
N TYR A 376 26.98 -18.01 -1.62
CA TYR A 376 25.80 -18.87 -1.64
C TYR A 376 24.53 -18.13 -2.08
N ALA A 377 24.34 -16.88 -1.63
CA ALA A 377 23.22 -16.03 -2.03
C ALA A 377 23.28 -15.63 -3.52
N SER A 378 24.48 -15.54 -4.11
CA SER A 378 24.67 -15.31 -5.54
C SER A 378 24.51 -16.60 -6.38
N ALA A 379 24.93 -17.76 -5.86
CA ALA A 379 24.85 -19.05 -6.55
C ALA A 379 23.41 -19.52 -6.78
N VAL A 380 22.49 -19.23 -5.86
CA VAL A 380 21.07 -19.63 -5.98
C VAL A 380 20.35 -19.00 -7.19
N TYR A 381 20.94 -17.99 -7.84
CA TYR A 381 20.41 -17.35 -9.04
C TYR A 381 20.73 -18.08 -10.34
N LEU A 382 21.56 -19.12 -10.33
CA LEU A 382 21.93 -19.85 -11.53
C LEU A 382 20.78 -20.71 -12.06
N SER A 383 20.57 -20.64 -13.38
CA SER A 383 19.54 -21.39 -14.11
C SER A 383 19.95 -22.83 -14.43
N ASP A 384 21.26 -23.11 -14.55
CA ASP A 384 21.77 -24.47 -14.73
C ASP A 384 21.73 -25.25 -13.42
N LEU A 385 20.61 -25.95 -13.22
CA LEU A 385 20.39 -26.76 -12.02
C LEU A 385 21.34 -27.95 -11.94
N THR A 386 21.91 -28.41 -13.06
CA THR A 386 22.90 -29.50 -13.06
C THR A 386 24.17 -29.02 -12.39
N GLN A 387 24.73 -27.91 -12.88
CA GLN A 387 25.95 -27.32 -12.33
C GLN A 387 25.77 -26.85 -10.88
N LEU A 388 24.58 -26.36 -10.53
CA LEU A 388 24.24 -25.98 -9.17
C LEU A 388 24.17 -27.23 -8.27
N PHE A 389 23.45 -28.28 -8.68
CA PHE A 389 23.30 -29.52 -7.90
C PHE A 389 24.62 -30.28 -7.68
N THR A 390 25.54 -30.24 -8.65
CA THR A 390 26.88 -30.85 -8.53
C THR A 390 27.94 -29.93 -7.91
N TRP A 391 27.57 -28.68 -7.60
CA TRP A 391 28.44 -27.62 -7.12
C TRP A 391 29.69 -27.43 -8.00
N THR A 392 29.48 -27.35 -9.33
CA THR A 392 30.53 -27.10 -10.33
C THR A 392 30.32 -25.80 -11.11
N CYS A 393 29.37 -24.99 -10.67
CA CYS A 393 28.99 -23.77 -11.35
C CYS A 393 30.06 -22.66 -11.26
N SER A 394 29.98 -21.66 -12.14
CA SER A 394 30.90 -20.51 -12.16
C SER A 394 30.91 -19.69 -10.86
N ARG A 395 29.82 -19.76 -10.08
CA ARG A 395 29.66 -19.10 -8.77
C ARG A 395 29.87 -20.06 -7.58
N CYS A 396 30.18 -21.33 -7.82
CA CYS A 396 30.27 -22.41 -6.82
C CYS A 396 31.73 -22.70 -6.40
N GLY A 397 32.62 -21.70 -6.48
CA GLY A 397 34.06 -21.83 -6.22
C GLY A 397 34.53 -21.02 -5.02
N HIS A 398 35.85 -20.83 -4.89
CA HIS A 398 36.47 -19.97 -3.88
C HIS A 398 36.16 -20.34 -2.43
N LEU A 399 35.25 -19.62 -1.78
CA LEU A 399 34.98 -19.72 -0.34
C LEU A 399 33.91 -20.77 -0.02
N THR A 400 33.20 -21.27 -1.03
CA THR A 400 32.15 -22.30 -0.90
C THR A 400 32.62 -23.69 -1.33
N GLU A 401 33.93 -23.90 -1.43
CA GLU A 401 34.49 -25.19 -1.86
C GLU A 401 34.14 -26.32 -0.88
N GLY A 402 33.68 -27.44 -1.42
CA GLY A 402 33.29 -28.61 -0.63
C GLY A 402 31.89 -28.54 -0.03
N PHE A 403 31.07 -27.57 -0.43
CA PHE A 403 29.63 -27.59 -0.16
C PHE A 403 28.96 -28.76 -0.87
N GLU A 404 28.01 -29.39 -0.17
CA GLU A 404 27.27 -30.51 -0.71
C GLU A 404 25.76 -30.28 -0.64
N ILE A 405 25.11 -30.15 -1.81
CA ILE A 405 23.66 -30.01 -1.88
C ILE A 405 22.96 -31.30 -1.44
N ILE A 406 21.95 -31.16 -0.59
CA ILE A 406 21.04 -32.24 -0.17
C ILE A 406 19.74 -32.14 -0.95
N GLU A 407 19.23 -30.92 -1.14
CA GLU A 407 18.04 -30.68 -1.92
C GLU A 407 18.12 -29.36 -2.69
N LEU A 408 17.73 -29.38 -3.95
CA LEU A 408 17.46 -28.21 -4.77
C LEU A 408 15.99 -28.25 -5.19
N VAL A 409 15.26 -27.20 -4.87
CA VAL A 409 13.83 -27.08 -5.14
C VAL A 409 13.56 -25.87 -6.04
N VAL A 410 12.72 -26.07 -7.05
CA VAL A 410 12.22 -25.02 -7.94
C VAL A 410 10.70 -25.12 -8.02
N ASP A 411 10.02 -24.07 -7.59
CA ASP A 411 8.58 -23.87 -7.78
C ASP A 411 8.38 -23.07 -9.07
N VAL A 412 7.89 -23.74 -10.11
CA VAL A 412 7.76 -23.16 -11.46
C VAL A 412 6.55 -22.21 -11.52
N GLU A 413 5.49 -22.52 -10.79
CA GLU A 413 4.24 -21.73 -10.75
C GLU A 413 4.50 -20.32 -10.22
N HIS A 414 5.32 -20.21 -9.17
CA HIS A 414 5.63 -18.95 -8.50
C HIS A 414 7.04 -18.43 -8.79
N CYS A 415 7.79 -19.12 -9.65
CA CYS A 415 9.17 -18.83 -10.01
C CYS A 415 10.11 -18.68 -8.79
N LEU A 416 10.03 -19.61 -7.85
CA LEU A 416 10.85 -19.64 -6.64
C LEU A 416 11.92 -20.71 -6.76
N GLN A 417 13.09 -20.46 -6.16
CA GLN A 417 14.19 -21.42 -6.14
C GLN A 417 14.89 -21.36 -4.78
N ALA A 418 15.18 -22.53 -4.23
CA ALA A 418 15.96 -22.65 -3.00
C ALA A 418 16.81 -23.92 -3.00
N PHE A 419 17.90 -23.91 -2.25
CA PHE A 419 18.64 -25.13 -1.95
C PHE A 419 18.92 -25.28 -0.46
N VAL A 420 19.10 -26.53 -0.06
CA VAL A 420 19.61 -26.93 1.26
C VAL A 420 20.82 -27.82 1.05
N GLY A 421 21.92 -27.52 1.73
CA GLY A 421 23.14 -28.33 1.68
C GLY A 421 23.99 -28.17 2.93
N VAL A 422 25.12 -28.88 2.96
CA VAL A 422 26.05 -28.87 4.11
C VAL A 422 27.40 -28.32 3.67
N ALA A 423 27.86 -27.28 4.38
CA ALA A 423 29.18 -26.69 4.21
C ALA A 423 30.17 -27.30 5.21
N LYS A 424 31.39 -27.62 4.76
CA LYS A 424 32.45 -28.13 5.64
C LYS A 424 33.04 -27.05 6.55
N ASP A 425 33.15 -25.84 6.03
CA ASP A 425 33.55 -24.63 6.75
C ASP A 425 32.50 -23.57 6.36
N PRO A 426 31.63 -23.09 7.28
CA PRO A 426 31.74 -23.07 8.74
C PRO A 426 31.19 -24.30 9.50
N HIS A 427 31.01 -25.46 8.85
CA HIS A 427 30.35 -26.64 9.42
C HIS A 427 28.87 -26.39 9.77
N ALA A 428 28.09 -26.07 8.74
CA ALA A 428 26.68 -25.70 8.89
C ALA A 428 25.80 -26.25 7.76
N ILE A 429 24.51 -26.43 8.06
CA ILE A 429 23.46 -26.60 7.05
C ILE A 429 23.16 -25.20 6.49
N ILE A 430 23.36 -25.01 5.19
CA ILE A 430 23.06 -23.75 4.51
C ILE A 430 21.75 -23.89 3.75
N ILE A 431 20.85 -22.93 3.96
CA ILE A 431 19.58 -22.79 3.24
C ILE A 431 19.61 -21.47 2.49
N ALA A 432 19.50 -21.49 1.17
CA ALA A 432 19.53 -20.28 0.35
C ALA A 432 18.25 -20.11 -0.46
N PHE A 433 17.67 -18.91 -0.44
CA PHE A 433 16.50 -18.53 -1.23
C PHE A 433 16.84 -17.50 -2.30
N ARG A 434 16.42 -17.78 -3.54
CA ARG A 434 16.50 -16.84 -4.66
C ARG A 434 15.49 -15.71 -4.50
N GLY A 435 15.90 -14.50 -4.83
CA GLY A 435 14.99 -13.35 -4.97
C GLY A 435 14.42 -13.20 -6.38
N THR A 436 13.78 -12.06 -6.64
CA THR A 436 13.15 -11.78 -7.93
C THR A 436 14.19 -11.56 -9.04
N ASN A 437 13.87 -11.98 -10.28
CA ASN A 437 14.71 -11.76 -11.45
C ASN A 437 14.76 -10.30 -11.88
N GLY A 438 15.87 -9.86 -12.49
CA GLY A 438 16.09 -8.45 -12.84
C GLY A 438 14.99 -7.82 -13.71
N HIS A 439 14.40 -8.56 -14.65
CA HIS A 439 13.29 -8.06 -15.50
C HIS A 439 11.95 -7.92 -14.75
N SER A 440 11.70 -8.79 -13.77
CA SER A 440 10.47 -8.76 -12.95
C SER A 440 10.63 -7.90 -11.70
N LEU A 441 11.87 -7.57 -11.32
CA LEU A 441 12.20 -6.83 -10.11
C LEU A 441 11.51 -5.46 -10.08
N GLN A 442 11.46 -4.76 -11.21
CA GLN A 442 10.76 -3.47 -11.31
C GLN A 442 9.27 -3.60 -10.99
N ASN A 443 8.58 -4.55 -11.62
CA ASN A 443 7.16 -4.80 -11.36
C ASN A 443 6.90 -5.16 -9.90
N TRP A 444 7.82 -5.93 -9.31
CA TRP A 444 7.69 -6.39 -7.95
C TRP A 444 7.97 -5.29 -6.91
N ILE A 445 8.96 -4.43 -7.18
CA ILE A 445 9.21 -3.18 -6.44
C ILE A 445 7.98 -2.29 -6.49
N GLU A 446 7.36 -2.15 -7.67
CA GLU A 446 6.12 -1.43 -7.82
C GLU A 446 5.00 -2.07 -6.98
N ASP A 447 4.81 -3.38 -7.04
CA ASP A 447 3.78 -4.06 -6.25
C ASP A 447 4.01 -3.88 -4.73
N LEU A 448 5.26 -3.96 -4.24
CA LEU A 448 5.57 -3.65 -2.83
C LEU A 448 5.27 -2.20 -2.46
N TYR A 449 5.38 -1.29 -3.42
CA TYR A 449 5.11 0.12 -3.23
C TYR A 449 3.61 0.38 -3.11
N TRP A 450 2.83 -0.16 -4.04
CA TRP A 450 1.44 0.21 -4.30
C TRP A 450 0.41 -0.77 -3.72
N LYS A 451 0.79 -2.04 -3.49
CA LYS A 451 -0.12 -3.11 -3.05
C LYS A 451 0.36 -3.73 -1.74
N GLN A 452 0.28 -2.94 -0.67
CA GLN A 452 0.50 -3.43 0.69
C GLN A 452 -0.69 -4.29 1.12
N HIS A 453 -0.70 -5.54 0.70
CA HIS A 453 -1.68 -6.52 1.13
C HIS A 453 -1.20 -7.16 2.42
N GLU A 454 -1.86 -6.82 3.52
CA GLU A 454 -1.49 -7.32 4.84
C GLU A 454 -2.36 -8.50 5.23
N ILE A 455 -1.79 -9.41 6.00
CA ILE A 455 -2.53 -10.44 6.72
C ILE A 455 -2.05 -10.44 8.16
N ASN A 456 -2.95 -10.81 9.08
CA ASN A 456 -2.56 -11.10 10.45
C ASN A 456 -1.63 -12.32 10.44
N TYR A 457 -0.51 -12.21 11.13
CA TYR A 457 0.33 -13.35 11.38
C TYR A 457 -0.46 -14.35 12.25
N PRO A 458 -0.46 -15.65 11.92
CA PRO A 458 -1.28 -16.63 12.63
C PRO A 458 -1.07 -16.59 14.14
N ASP A 459 -2.16 -16.69 14.89
CA ASP A 459 -2.19 -16.81 16.35
C ASP A 459 -1.53 -15.65 17.11
N MET A 460 -1.39 -14.49 16.46
CA MET A 460 -0.81 -13.27 17.04
C MET A 460 -1.66 -12.04 16.72
N ASP A 461 -2.35 -11.52 17.74
CA ASP A 461 -3.08 -10.26 17.63
C ASP A 461 -2.10 -9.11 17.30
N ASP A 462 -2.54 -8.18 16.44
CA ASP A 462 -1.81 -6.99 16.00
C ASP A 462 -0.50 -7.20 15.22
N ALA A 463 0.01 -8.43 15.08
CA ALA A 463 1.15 -8.72 14.23
C ALA A 463 0.70 -8.85 12.76
N MET A 464 1.15 -7.94 11.90
CA MET A 464 0.81 -7.95 10.48
C MET A 464 2.05 -8.21 9.63
N VAL A 465 1.86 -8.99 8.56
CA VAL A 465 2.90 -9.29 7.58
C VAL A 465 2.41 -9.08 6.16
N HIS A 466 3.34 -8.80 5.26
CA HIS A 466 3.04 -8.66 3.85
C HIS A 466 2.64 -10.02 3.26
N ARG A 467 1.40 -10.11 2.78
CA ARG A 467 0.77 -11.33 2.24
C ARG A 467 1.59 -11.99 1.15
N GLY A 468 2.21 -11.20 0.27
CA GLY A 468 3.02 -11.72 -0.84
C GLY A 468 4.20 -12.56 -0.34
N PHE A 469 4.93 -12.06 0.65
CA PHE A 469 6.07 -12.78 1.23
C PHE A 469 5.63 -14.00 2.01
N TYR A 470 4.58 -13.83 2.82
CA TYR A 470 4.05 -14.93 3.62
C TYR A 470 3.60 -16.09 2.72
N THR A 471 2.87 -15.78 1.65
CA THR A 471 2.36 -16.78 0.68
C THR A 471 3.51 -17.45 -0.07
N ALA A 472 4.52 -16.69 -0.51
CA ALA A 472 5.67 -17.22 -1.24
C ALA A 472 6.42 -18.30 -0.44
N TYR A 473 6.52 -18.14 0.89
CA TYR A 473 7.09 -19.18 1.74
C TYR A 473 6.08 -20.27 2.12
N HIS A 474 4.93 -19.91 2.69
CA HIS A 474 4.04 -20.89 3.36
C HIS A 474 3.17 -21.72 2.41
N ASN A 475 2.83 -21.19 1.24
CA ASN A 475 1.83 -21.76 0.35
C ASN A 475 2.41 -22.32 -0.96
N THR A 476 3.72 -22.60 -0.98
CA THR A 476 4.44 -23.12 -2.15
C THR A 476 5.16 -24.43 -1.81
N THR A 477 5.73 -25.09 -2.82
CA THR A 477 6.47 -26.35 -2.59
C THR A 477 7.79 -26.12 -1.85
N ILE A 478 8.26 -24.87 -1.74
CA ILE A 478 9.52 -24.50 -1.13
C ILE A 478 9.57 -24.89 0.36
N ARG A 479 8.57 -24.51 1.15
CA ARG A 479 8.56 -24.77 2.60
C ARG A 479 8.69 -26.27 2.95
N PRO A 480 7.80 -27.17 2.48
CA PRO A 480 7.89 -28.58 2.84
C PRO A 480 9.19 -29.24 2.34
N ALA A 481 9.70 -28.85 1.16
CA ALA A 481 10.97 -29.34 0.62
C ALA A 481 12.14 -28.93 1.53
N VAL A 482 12.29 -27.64 1.80
CA VAL A 482 13.38 -27.11 2.65
C VAL A 482 13.37 -27.75 4.04
N LEU A 483 12.21 -27.81 4.70
CA LEU A 483 12.12 -28.41 6.04
C LEU A 483 12.47 -29.90 6.02
N GLY A 484 11.97 -30.64 5.03
CA GLY A 484 12.30 -32.07 4.87
C GLY A 484 13.78 -32.30 4.57
N ALA A 485 14.42 -31.43 3.81
CA ALA A 485 15.84 -31.49 3.52
C ALA A 485 16.71 -31.21 4.75
N VAL A 486 16.32 -30.24 5.59
CA VAL A 486 16.98 -29.97 6.87
C VAL A 486 16.89 -31.17 7.80
N GLU A 487 15.73 -31.80 7.94
CA GLU A 487 15.56 -33.00 8.76
C GLU A 487 16.48 -34.14 8.30
N ARG A 488 16.59 -34.37 6.98
CA ARG A 488 17.51 -35.37 6.41
C ARG A 488 18.97 -35.01 6.64
N ALA A 489 19.34 -33.74 6.50
CA ALA A 489 20.68 -33.24 6.77
C ALA A 489 21.07 -33.50 8.23
N LYS A 490 20.21 -33.12 9.17
CA LYS A 490 20.42 -33.33 10.61
C LYS A 490 20.57 -34.81 10.97
N LYS A 491 19.77 -35.69 10.34
CA LYS A 491 19.85 -37.13 10.58
C LYS A 491 21.22 -37.71 10.22
N PHE A 492 21.90 -37.17 9.21
CA PHE A 492 23.17 -37.70 8.72
C PHE A 492 24.40 -36.98 9.28
N TYR A 493 24.38 -35.65 9.32
CA TYR A 493 25.50 -34.81 9.73
C TYR A 493 25.44 -34.38 11.20
N GLY A 494 24.34 -34.69 11.90
CA GLY A 494 24.10 -34.35 13.30
C GLY A 494 23.47 -32.98 13.51
N ASP A 495 23.36 -32.59 14.77
CA ASP A 495 22.76 -31.33 15.21
C ASP A 495 23.75 -30.15 15.09
N ILE A 496 24.07 -29.78 13.85
CA ILE A 496 24.99 -28.70 13.49
C ILE A 496 24.23 -27.38 13.26
N GLN A 497 24.97 -26.27 13.12
CA GLN A 497 24.37 -24.95 12.93
C GLN A 497 23.54 -24.89 11.63
N ILE A 498 22.41 -24.18 11.66
CA ILE A 498 21.58 -23.89 10.48
C ILE A 498 21.74 -22.41 10.14
N ILE A 499 22.19 -22.11 8.92
CA ILE A 499 22.33 -20.76 8.42
C ILE A 499 21.35 -20.56 7.27
N VAL A 500 20.43 -19.61 7.44
CA VAL A 500 19.43 -19.24 6.42
C VAL A 500 19.85 -17.95 5.74
N ILE A 501 19.89 -17.96 4.42
CA ILE A 501 20.28 -16.80 3.61
C ILE A 501 19.27 -16.52 2.51
N GLY A 502 19.22 -15.26 2.10
CA GLY A 502 18.40 -14.87 0.98
C GLY A 502 18.67 -13.43 0.54
N HIS A 503 18.47 -13.17 -0.74
CA HIS A 503 18.59 -11.86 -1.33
C HIS A 503 17.21 -11.34 -1.78
N SER A 504 16.93 -10.03 -1.64
CA SER A 504 15.69 -9.42 -2.11
C SER A 504 14.45 -10.11 -1.50
N MET A 505 13.47 -10.51 -2.32
CA MET A 505 12.34 -11.37 -1.91
C MET A 505 12.79 -12.66 -1.21
N GLY A 506 13.92 -13.25 -1.62
CA GLY A 506 14.50 -14.42 -0.95
C GLY A 506 14.94 -14.12 0.48
N GLY A 507 15.34 -12.88 0.80
CA GLY A 507 15.60 -12.45 2.17
C GLY A 507 14.34 -12.47 3.03
N ALA A 508 13.20 -12.06 2.48
CA ALA A 508 11.92 -12.18 3.18
C ALA A 508 11.53 -13.64 3.46
N MET A 509 11.76 -14.53 2.49
CA MET A 509 11.53 -15.97 2.66
C MET A 509 12.50 -16.57 3.69
N ALA A 510 13.76 -16.13 3.72
CA ALA A 510 14.75 -16.56 4.70
C ALA A 510 14.31 -16.22 6.13
N ALA A 511 13.75 -15.04 6.35
CA ALA A 511 13.20 -14.64 7.64
C ALA A 511 12.04 -15.55 8.07
N PHE A 512 11.05 -15.79 7.20
CA PHE A 512 9.95 -16.72 7.53
C PHE A 512 10.43 -18.16 7.75
N CYS A 513 11.42 -18.62 6.98
CA CYS A 513 12.03 -19.93 7.18
C CYS A 513 12.70 -20.06 8.54
N ALA A 514 13.43 -19.03 8.97
CA ALA A 514 14.06 -19.03 10.28
C ALA A 514 13.04 -19.06 11.42
N LEU A 515 11.92 -18.32 11.31
CA LEU A 515 10.81 -18.43 12.25
C LEU A 515 10.22 -19.85 12.28
N ASP A 516 9.99 -20.46 11.12
CA ASP A 516 9.43 -21.82 11.03
C ASP A 516 10.36 -22.86 11.66
N LEU A 517 11.67 -22.73 11.43
CA LEU A 517 12.69 -23.57 12.07
C LEU A 517 12.72 -23.39 13.59
N THR A 518 12.72 -22.15 14.07
CA THR A 518 12.79 -21.88 15.51
C THR A 518 11.50 -22.26 16.24
N VAL A 519 10.34 -21.90 15.69
CA VAL A 519 9.04 -22.04 16.35
C VAL A 519 8.42 -23.42 16.12
N ASN A 520 8.34 -23.86 14.86
CA ASN A 520 7.61 -25.09 14.52
C ASN A 520 8.52 -26.33 14.50
N LYS A 521 9.84 -26.16 14.34
CA LYS A 521 10.84 -27.25 14.44
C LYS A 521 11.68 -27.19 15.72
N GLU A 522 11.42 -26.21 16.59
CA GLU A 522 12.12 -26.03 17.88
C GLU A 522 13.65 -25.98 17.75
N GLU A 523 14.15 -25.46 16.62
CA GLU A 523 15.58 -25.35 16.35
C GLU A 523 16.20 -24.17 17.10
N ASN A 524 17.25 -24.43 17.89
CA ASN A 524 17.89 -23.41 18.72
C ASN A 524 19.24 -22.89 18.16
N LYS A 525 19.72 -23.45 17.05
CA LYS A 525 20.99 -23.09 16.38
C LYS A 525 20.77 -22.45 15.01
N VAL A 526 19.77 -21.56 14.91
CA VAL A 526 19.44 -20.84 13.67
C VAL A 526 20.15 -19.49 13.63
N GLN A 527 20.85 -19.22 12.53
CA GLN A 527 21.43 -17.91 12.20
C GLN A 527 20.89 -17.46 10.84
N VAL A 528 20.62 -16.17 10.69
CA VAL A 528 20.09 -15.60 9.45
C VAL A 528 21.00 -14.50 8.94
N MET A 529 21.30 -14.53 7.64
CA MET A 529 21.96 -13.41 6.96
C MET A 529 21.28 -13.12 5.63
N THR A 530 20.65 -11.96 5.52
CA THR A 530 19.93 -11.54 4.30
C THR A 530 20.63 -10.37 3.62
N PHE A 531 20.49 -10.26 2.31
CA PHE A 531 21.03 -9.17 1.49
C PHE A 531 19.88 -8.42 0.82
N GLY A 532 19.81 -7.10 0.95
CA GLY A 532 18.77 -6.29 0.31
C GLY A 532 17.35 -6.67 0.74
N GLN A 533 17.18 -7.14 1.99
CA GLN A 533 15.87 -7.61 2.47
C GLN A 533 14.88 -6.44 2.53
N PRO A 534 13.68 -6.56 1.94
CA PRO A 534 12.58 -5.63 2.17
C PRO A 534 12.05 -5.75 3.61
N ARG A 535 11.23 -4.78 4.03
CA ARG A 535 10.45 -4.91 5.25
C ARG A 535 9.33 -5.92 5.02
N ILE A 536 9.00 -6.74 6.00
CA ILE A 536 8.03 -7.84 5.80
C ILE A 536 6.87 -7.85 6.79
N GLY A 537 6.94 -7.07 7.86
CA GLY A 537 5.82 -6.91 8.80
C GLY A 537 5.89 -5.58 9.56
N ASN A 538 4.85 -5.33 10.35
CA ASN A 538 4.76 -4.13 11.19
C ASN A 538 5.67 -4.19 12.43
N GLY A 539 5.68 -3.13 13.24
CA GLY A 539 6.54 -3.05 14.44
C GLY A 539 6.31 -4.15 15.47
N VAL A 540 5.06 -4.66 15.58
CA VAL A 540 4.73 -5.79 16.47
C VAL A 540 5.41 -7.07 15.98
N PHE A 541 5.27 -7.39 14.71
CA PHE A 541 5.94 -8.54 14.10
C PHE A 541 7.48 -8.42 14.17
N ALA A 542 8.02 -7.22 13.90
CA ALA A 542 9.46 -6.96 13.97
C ALA A 542 10.04 -7.20 15.38
N SER A 543 9.30 -6.81 16.42
CA SER A 543 9.69 -7.03 17.81
C SER A 543 9.68 -8.51 18.17
N LEU A 544 8.61 -9.23 17.78
CA LEU A 544 8.49 -10.68 17.97
C LEU A 544 9.62 -11.44 17.28
N TYR A 545 9.88 -11.12 16.01
CA TYR A 545 10.94 -11.75 15.23
C TYR A 545 12.30 -11.57 15.94
N SER A 546 12.58 -10.38 16.43
CA SER A 546 13.84 -10.05 17.10
C SER A 546 14.06 -10.85 18.39
N GLU A 547 12.99 -11.29 19.04
CA GLU A 547 13.02 -12.12 20.24
C GLU A 547 13.22 -13.61 19.90
N LEU A 548 12.52 -14.10 18.87
CA LEU A 548 12.56 -15.51 18.47
C LEU A 548 13.83 -15.85 17.68
N VAL A 549 14.28 -14.98 16.79
CA VAL A 549 15.45 -15.21 15.91
C VAL A 549 16.51 -14.11 16.09
N PRO A 550 17.10 -13.98 17.29
CA PRO A 550 17.97 -12.86 17.63
C PRO A 550 19.28 -12.84 16.82
N ASN A 551 19.73 -14.00 16.31
CA ASN A 551 20.92 -14.16 15.48
C ASN A 551 20.67 -13.83 13.99
N THR A 552 20.02 -12.70 13.75
CA THR A 552 19.70 -12.23 12.39
C THR A 552 20.52 -10.98 12.05
N ILE A 553 21.15 -10.99 10.88
CA ILE A 553 21.87 -9.85 10.31
C ILE A 553 21.30 -9.53 8.94
N ARG A 554 20.96 -8.26 8.70
CA ARG A 554 20.58 -7.77 7.38
C ARG A 554 21.68 -6.90 6.80
N VAL A 555 22.10 -7.20 5.57
CA VAL A 555 23.08 -6.42 4.84
C VAL A 555 22.35 -5.57 3.79
N THR A 556 22.57 -4.26 3.81
CA THR A 556 22.01 -3.29 2.85
C THR A 556 23.15 -2.61 2.08
N HIS A 557 22.90 -2.10 0.88
CA HIS A 557 23.96 -1.52 0.03
C HIS A 557 23.58 -0.15 -0.52
N ASP A 558 24.41 0.85 -0.21
CA ASP A 558 24.38 2.22 -0.73
C ASP A 558 22.96 2.80 -0.76
N HIS A 559 22.41 3.09 -1.95
CA HIS A 559 21.05 3.62 -2.13
C HIS A 559 20.07 2.55 -2.65
N ASP A 560 20.30 1.28 -2.29
CA ASP A 560 19.40 0.16 -2.60
C ASP A 560 17.96 0.49 -2.19
N MET A 561 17.05 0.46 -3.16
CA MET A 561 15.65 0.80 -2.90
C MET A 561 14.85 -0.28 -2.17
N VAL A 562 15.21 -1.56 -2.27
CA VAL A 562 14.36 -2.65 -1.76
C VAL A 562 14.27 -2.66 -0.23
N PRO A 563 15.35 -2.44 0.55
CA PRO A 563 15.24 -2.25 1.99
C PRO A 563 14.38 -1.05 2.39
N HIS A 564 14.10 -0.12 1.49
CA HIS A 564 13.21 1.00 1.76
C HIS A 564 11.74 0.65 1.50
N LEU A 565 11.43 -0.58 1.13
CA LEU A 565 10.08 -1.04 0.77
C LEU A 565 9.60 -2.23 1.63
N PRO A 566 8.30 -2.32 1.96
CA PRO A 566 7.32 -1.22 1.85
C PRO A 566 7.76 0.04 2.63
N PRO A 567 7.29 1.25 2.23
CA PRO A 567 7.80 2.49 2.79
C PRO A 567 7.64 2.60 4.31
N TYR A 568 8.61 3.25 4.96
CA TYR A 568 8.49 3.62 6.35
C TYR A 568 7.81 4.99 6.48
N TYR A 569 6.75 5.06 7.27
CA TYR A 569 5.98 6.29 7.44
C TYR A 569 6.10 6.85 8.86
N TYR A 570 6.78 8.01 8.98
CA TYR A 570 7.10 8.63 10.27
C TYR A 570 5.86 9.05 11.08
N TYR A 571 4.80 9.49 10.41
CA TYR A 571 3.58 9.96 11.07
C TYR A 571 2.69 8.82 11.58
N LEU A 572 2.92 7.57 11.16
CA LEU A 572 2.13 6.38 11.53
C LEU A 572 3.02 5.17 11.86
N PRO A 573 3.88 5.28 12.89
CA PRO A 573 4.90 4.26 13.17
C PRO A 573 4.31 2.93 13.67
N GLN A 574 3.07 2.92 14.17
CA GLN A 574 2.41 1.72 14.70
C GLN A 574 1.89 0.81 13.58
N LYS A 575 1.50 1.39 12.45
CA LYS A 575 1.00 0.66 11.27
C LYS A 575 2.08 0.41 10.22
N THR A 576 3.19 1.18 10.25
CA THR A 576 4.26 1.04 9.26
C THR A 576 4.97 -0.30 9.33
N TYR A 577 5.40 -0.78 8.16
CA TYR A 577 6.38 -1.85 8.06
C TYR A 577 7.68 -1.43 8.75
N GLN A 578 8.28 -2.35 9.50
CA GLN A 578 9.56 -2.15 10.18
C GLN A 578 10.49 -3.34 9.93
N HIS A 579 11.77 -3.02 9.83
CA HIS A 579 12.85 -3.99 9.86
C HIS A 579 13.11 -4.53 11.25
N PHE A 580 13.81 -5.65 11.28
CA PHE A 580 14.19 -6.41 12.46
C PHE A 580 15.53 -7.12 12.19
N PRO A 581 16.18 -7.65 13.23
CA PRO A 581 17.33 -7.10 13.96
C PRO A 581 18.44 -6.40 13.14
N ARG A 582 19.68 -6.46 13.64
CA ARG A 582 20.86 -5.65 13.28
C ARG A 582 21.08 -5.51 11.77
N GLU A 583 21.16 -4.27 11.32
CA GLU A 583 21.59 -3.91 9.97
C GLU A 583 23.12 -3.74 9.87
N VAL A 584 23.69 -4.12 8.74
CA VAL A 584 25.04 -3.78 8.29
C VAL A 584 24.92 -3.08 6.94
N TRP A 585 25.23 -1.79 6.90
CA TRP A 585 25.11 -0.97 5.71
C TRP A 585 26.45 -0.85 4.99
N LEU A 586 26.50 -1.33 3.74
CA LEU A 586 27.64 -1.21 2.83
C LEU A 586 27.51 0.10 2.08
N TYR A 587 28.42 1.05 2.27
CA TYR A 587 28.32 2.35 1.60
C TYR A 587 29.70 2.83 1.14
N ASN A 588 29.69 3.70 0.14
CA ASN A 588 30.92 4.24 -0.42
C ASN A 588 31.29 5.56 0.25
N ILE A 589 32.52 5.67 0.74
CA ILE A 589 33.10 6.93 1.23
C ILE A 589 34.04 7.48 0.16
N GLY A 590 33.78 8.72 -0.26
CA GLY A 590 34.64 9.47 -1.19
C GLY A 590 35.78 10.18 -0.46
N LEU A 591 37.02 9.93 -0.89
CA LEU A 591 38.23 10.66 -0.49
C LEU A 591 38.95 11.14 -1.76
N GLY A 592 38.62 12.36 -2.20
CA GLY A 592 39.12 12.89 -3.48
C GLY A 592 38.49 12.15 -4.68
N SER A 593 39.31 11.57 -5.56
CA SER A 593 38.85 10.76 -6.71
C SER A 593 38.71 9.26 -6.39
N LEU A 594 38.93 8.84 -5.14
CA LEU A 594 38.86 7.44 -4.71
C LEU A 594 37.57 7.20 -3.92
N ALA A 595 36.83 6.15 -4.28
CA ALA A 595 35.68 5.65 -3.53
C ALA A 595 36.08 4.35 -2.83
N TYR A 596 35.88 4.29 -1.51
CA TYR A 596 36.14 3.10 -0.71
C TYR A 596 34.83 2.54 -0.15
N ARG A 597 34.60 1.24 -0.31
CA ARG A 597 33.45 0.57 0.30
C ARG A 597 33.72 0.30 1.78
N VAL A 598 32.79 0.72 2.63
CA VAL A 598 32.88 0.61 4.09
C VAL A 598 31.64 -0.10 4.62
N GLU A 599 31.83 -0.90 5.68
CA GLU A 599 30.75 -1.57 6.40
C GLU A 599 30.43 -0.80 7.68
N LYS A 600 29.20 -0.31 7.79
CA LYS A 600 28.69 0.27 9.03
C LYS A 600 27.78 -0.73 9.73
N ILE A 601 28.19 -1.17 10.92
CA ILE A 601 27.33 -1.95 11.81
C ILE A 601 26.36 -0.97 12.49
N CYS A 602 25.09 -1.04 12.11
CA CYS A 602 24.02 -0.16 12.60
C CYS A 602 23.62 -0.51 14.02
N ASP A 603 22.69 0.20 14.65
CA ASP A 603 22.14 -0.19 15.93
C ASP A 603 21.26 -1.47 15.85
N GLY A 604 20.82 -1.96 17.02
CA GLY A 604 19.99 -3.15 17.12
C GLY A 604 18.49 -2.90 16.96
N SER A 605 18.07 -1.70 16.53
CA SER A 605 16.65 -1.36 16.39
C SER A 605 16.01 -1.93 15.12
N GLY A 606 16.83 -2.30 14.13
CA GLY A 606 16.38 -2.69 12.79
C GLY A 606 16.18 -1.49 11.85
N GLU A 607 15.95 -0.29 12.39
CA GLU A 607 15.62 0.93 11.66
C GLU A 607 16.50 2.12 12.12
N ASP A 608 17.83 1.94 12.19
CA ASP A 608 18.79 2.96 12.61
C ASP A 608 18.77 4.17 11.65
N PRO A 609 18.42 5.39 12.12
CA PRO A 609 18.32 6.58 11.27
C PRO A 609 19.67 7.03 10.69
N SER A 610 20.79 6.53 11.20
CA SER A 610 22.14 6.85 10.74
C SER A 610 22.68 5.87 9.69
N CYS A 611 21.97 4.77 9.39
CA CYS A 611 22.36 3.75 8.41
C CYS A 611 21.67 3.94 7.06
N SER A 612 21.18 2.89 6.38
CA SER A 612 20.56 3.08 5.04
C SER A 612 19.37 4.04 5.11
N ARG A 613 18.69 4.15 6.25
CA ARG A 613 17.64 5.16 6.48
C ARG A 613 18.12 6.62 6.35
N SER A 614 19.42 6.88 6.45
CA SER A 614 19.99 8.21 6.23
C SER A 614 20.03 8.62 4.75
N VAL A 615 19.80 7.68 3.83
CA VAL A 615 19.74 7.91 2.39
C VAL A 615 18.37 7.56 1.82
N SER A 616 18.09 8.07 0.63
CA SER A 616 16.88 7.70 -0.12
C SER A 616 17.18 6.50 -1.02
N GLY A 617 16.38 5.44 -0.90
CA GLY A 617 16.47 4.27 -1.77
C GLY A 617 16.08 4.60 -3.21
N THR A 618 17.08 4.82 -4.08
CA THR A 618 16.89 5.30 -5.46
C THR A 618 17.57 4.44 -6.52
N SER A 619 18.32 3.40 -6.13
CA SER A 619 19.15 2.61 -7.03
C SER A 619 18.73 1.14 -7.03
N ILE A 620 18.30 0.65 -8.21
CA ILE A 620 18.13 -0.79 -8.47
C ILE A 620 19.49 -1.45 -8.71
N THR A 621 20.46 -0.71 -9.26
CA THR A 621 21.81 -1.23 -9.49
C THR A 621 22.48 -1.59 -8.17
N ASP A 622 22.29 -0.79 -7.12
CA ASP A 622 22.85 -1.06 -5.79
C ASP A 622 22.21 -2.31 -5.18
N HIS A 623 20.93 -2.57 -5.48
CA HIS A 623 20.24 -3.78 -5.09
C HIS A 623 20.83 -5.04 -5.74
N LEU A 624 21.37 -4.96 -6.95
CA LEU A 624 21.81 -6.14 -7.69
C LEU A 624 23.26 -6.56 -7.41
N VAL A 625 23.99 -5.83 -6.56
CA VAL A 625 25.41 -6.11 -6.30
C VAL A 625 25.72 -6.03 -4.82
N TYR A 626 26.19 -7.13 -4.23
CA TYR A 626 26.62 -7.20 -2.84
C TYR A 626 28.03 -7.77 -2.77
N TYR A 627 28.94 -7.09 -2.07
CA TYR A 627 30.37 -7.46 -2.00
C TYR A 627 31.08 -7.63 -3.36
N GLY A 628 30.54 -7.05 -4.42
CA GLY A 628 31.08 -7.19 -5.78
C GLY A 628 30.58 -8.43 -6.54
N LEU A 629 29.69 -9.22 -5.93
CA LEU A 629 29.00 -10.32 -6.60
C LEU A 629 27.63 -9.87 -7.12
N ASP A 630 27.30 -10.33 -8.33
CA ASP A 630 26.01 -10.10 -8.97
C ASP A 630 24.90 -10.96 -8.30
N MET A 631 23.79 -10.34 -7.95
CA MET A 631 22.59 -10.95 -7.36
C MET A 631 21.43 -11.02 -8.36
N LYS A 632 21.74 -11.50 -9.56
CA LYS A 632 20.79 -11.63 -10.67
C LYS A 632 20.94 -12.96 -11.39
N SER A 633 19.84 -13.39 -12.00
CA SER A 633 19.76 -14.55 -12.90
C SER A 633 20.74 -14.42 -14.05
N ASP A 634 21.35 -15.54 -14.46
CA ASP A 634 22.16 -15.64 -15.66
C ASP A 634 21.31 -15.76 -16.94
N ASP A 635 20.07 -16.23 -16.81
CA ASP A 635 19.04 -16.17 -17.86
C ASP A 635 18.03 -15.03 -17.57
N PRO A 636 17.94 -14.00 -18.43
CA PRO A 636 16.99 -12.90 -18.30
C PRO A 636 15.55 -13.26 -18.71
N GLU A 637 15.33 -14.29 -19.53
CA GLU A 637 14.01 -14.64 -20.05
C GLU A 637 13.37 -15.76 -19.21
N ALA A 638 12.53 -15.34 -18.25
CA ALA A 638 11.64 -16.21 -17.47
C ALA A 638 12.34 -17.19 -16.51
N CYS A 639 11.53 -18.02 -15.84
CA CYS A 639 11.98 -19.08 -14.93
C CYS A 639 12.62 -20.26 -15.70
N GLY A 640 13.42 -19.97 -16.73
CA GLY A 640 14.08 -20.96 -17.58
C GLY A 640 14.98 -21.86 -16.75
N ILE A 641 14.72 -23.16 -16.83
CA ILE A 641 15.48 -24.19 -16.15
C ILE A 641 16.34 -24.91 -17.19
N VAL A 642 17.66 -24.84 -17.03
CA VAL A 642 18.59 -25.62 -17.84
C VAL A 642 18.97 -26.88 -17.05
N THR A 643 18.62 -28.05 -17.59
CA THR A 643 18.96 -29.36 -16.97
C THR A 643 19.41 -30.35 -18.03
N ASN A 644 20.33 -31.25 -17.69
CA ASN A 644 20.62 -32.40 -18.56
C ASN A 644 19.54 -33.49 -18.43
N SER A 645 19.55 -34.45 -19.37
CA SER A 645 18.58 -35.54 -19.44
C SER A 645 18.58 -36.46 -18.20
N TYR A 646 19.71 -36.59 -17.52
CA TYR A 646 19.85 -37.39 -16.30
C TYR A 646 19.19 -36.73 -15.09
N VAL A 647 19.44 -35.44 -14.86
CA VAL A 647 18.76 -34.63 -13.82
C VAL A 647 17.26 -34.63 -14.05
N ARG A 648 16.82 -34.52 -15.32
CA ARG A 648 15.40 -34.60 -15.69
C ARG A 648 14.76 -35.93 -15.28
N ASN A 649 15.46 -37.04 -15.46
CA ASN A 649 14.94 -38.39 -15.15
C ASN A 649 15.03 -38.76 -13.66
N THR A 650 15.90 -38.12 -12.90
CA THR A 650 16.10 -38.36 -11.45
C THR A 650 15.31 -37.37 -10.57
N SER A 651 14.82 -36.29 -11.16
CA SER A 651 13.97 -35.31 -10.49
C SER A 651 12.60 -35.85 -10.14
N ILE A 652 12.08 -35.45 -8.97
CA ILE A 652 10.67 -35.61 -8.65
C ILE A 652 9.95 -34.40 -9.26
N ARG A 653 8.99 -34.68 -10.16
CA ARG A 653 8.08 -33.68 -10.71
C ARG A 653 6.69 -33.89 -10.15
N ASP A 654 6.11 -32.82 -9.62
CA ASP A 654 4.69 -32.83 -9.27
C ASP A 654 3.81 -32.54 -10.50
N SER A 655 2.50 -32.63 -10.32
CA SER A 655 1.52 -32.37 -11.39
C SER A 655 1.51 -30.92 -11.89
N LYS A 656 2.19 -30.00 -11.19
CA LYS A 656 2.28 -28.58 -11.52
C LYS A 656 3.60 -28.23 -12.23
N GLY A 657 4.48 -29.22 -12.42
CA GLY A 657 5.77 -29.04 -13.09
C GLY A 657 6.90 -28.57 -12.16
N ASN A 658 6.66 -28.49 -10.85
CA ASN A 658 7.69 -28.15 -9.88
C ASN A 658 8.77 -29.23 -9.85
N LEU A 659 10.02 -28.82 -9.61
CA LEU A 659 11.18 -29.70 -9.67
C LEU A 659 11.82 -29.82 -8.28
N ILE A 660 11.98 -31.06 -7.81
CA ILE A 660 12.76 -31.35 -6.60
C ILE A 660 13.89 -32.32 -6.98
N LEU A 661 15.13 -31.90 -6.72
CA LEU A 661 16.32 -32.72 -6.86
C LEU A 661 16.85 -33.02 -5.47
N SER A 662 16.78 -34.28 -5.06
CA SER A 662 17.26 -34.72 -3.75
C SER A 662 18.46 -35.63 -3.91
N ARG A 663 19.50 -35.41 -3.10
CA ARG A 663 20.64 -36.32 -2.97
C ARG A 663 20.47 -37.16 -1.71
N ASP A 664 20.73 -38.46 -1.82
CA ASP A 664 20.95 -39.29 -0.62
C ASP A 664 22.30 -38.89 0.00
N PRO A 665 22.34 -38.36 1.24
CA PRO A 665 23.58 -38.01 1.93
C PRO A 665 24.62 -39.15 1.99
N ALA A 666 24.20 -40.42 1.87
CA ALA A 666 25.10 -41.56 1.80
C ALA A 666 25.87 -41.70 0.46
N THR A 667 25.50 -40.94 -0.58
CA THR A 667 26.12 -41.02 -1.92
C THR A 667 27.23 -39.99 -2.11
N SER A 668 28.45 -40.46 -2.35
CA SER A 668 29.64 -39.60 -2.58
C SER A 668 29.51 -38.73 -3.83
N LEU A 669 29.82 -37.43 -3.71
CA LEU A 669 29.89 -36.45 -4.82
C LEU A 669 30.80 -36.90 -5.97
N LEU A 670 31.88 -37.64 -5.69
CA LEU A 670 32.81 -38.15 -6.70
C LEU A 670 32.16 -39.23 -7.59
N LYS A 671 31.22 -39.99 -7.03
CA LYS A 671 30.48 -41.01 -7.78
C LYS A 671 29.44 -40.36 -8.69
N LEU A 672 28.72 -39.36 -8.17
CA LEU A 672 27.78 -38.53 -8.94
C LEU A 672 28.48 -37.76 -10.08
N ARG A 673 29.60 -37.07 -9.82
CA ARG A 673 30.35 -36.35 -10.87
C ARG A 673 30.79 -37.27 -12.02
N ARG A 674 31.27 -38.48 -11.71
CA ARG A 674 31.63 -39.48 -12.75
C ARG A 674 30.42 -40.00 -13.52
N GLU A 675 29.25 -40.08 -12.90
CA GLU A 675 28.00 -40.45 -13.59
C GLU A 675 27.53 -39.29 -14.51
N PHE A 676 27.73 -38.04 -14.09
CA PHE A 676 27.38 -36.83 -14.86
C PHE A 676 28.32 -36.54 -16.04
N ASP A 677 29.64 -36.71 -15.90
CA ASP A 677 30.63 -36.46 -16.96
C ASP A 677 30.50 -37.41 -18.16
N ASN A 678 29.72 -38.49 -18.02
CA ASN A 678 29.58 -39.56 -19.03
C ASN A 678 28.34 -39.44 -19.93
N GLN A 679 27.53 -38.36 -19.87
CA GLN A 679 26.28 -38.25 -20.66
C GLN A 679 26.09 -36.90 -21.39
N GLU A 680 25.50 -36.97 -22.59
CA GLU A 680 25.40 -35.92 -23.65
C GLU A 680 24.60 -34.64 -23.32
N GLU A 681 24.72 -33.66 -24.24
CA GLU A 681 24.45 -32.21 -24.22
C GLU A 681 23.18 -31.67 -23.49
N PRO A 682 23.26 -30.44 -22.93
CA PRO A 682 22.17 -29.80 -22.20
C PRO A 682 20.93 -29.51 -23.07
N VAL A 683 19.73 -29.67 -22.49
CA VAL A 683 18.44 -29.44 -23.16
C VAL A 683 17.64 -28.39 -22.39
N ASN A 684 17.11 -27.40 -23.10
CA ASN A 684 16.30 -26.34 -22.49
C ASN A 684 14.92 -26.88 -22.04
N VAL A 685 14.48 -26.54 -20.84
CA VAL A 685 13.17 -26.92 -20.30
C VAL A 685 12.33 -25.67 -20.16
N ASN A 686 11.56 -25.36 -21.22
CA ASN A 686 10.50 -24.36 -21.17
C ASN A 686 9.28 -24.87 -20.40
#